data_AF-E8V090-F1
#
_entry.id   AF-E8V090-F1
#
_cell.length_a   1.000
_cell.length_b   1.000
_cell.length_c   1.000
_cell.angle_alpha   90.00
_cell.angle_beta   90.00
_cell.angle_gamma   90.00
#
_symmetry.space_group_name_H-M   'P 1'
#
loop_
_entity.id
_entity.type
_entity.pdbx_description
1 polymer ?
#
loop_
_entity_poly.entity_id
_entity_poly.type
_entity_poly.pdbx_seq_one_letter_code
_entity_poly.pdbx_strand_id
1 'polypeptide(L)'
;MSDKQSIPIYKIHPGIGIARLGNSPDEFCISPETPASLPIACDAQGNPSVTADGSGPVRIDLFKDIRGRIKRQAARFQVYVYDDASPEGRPLRIGDTIEGGGNRGVLSNIQWRVYLANKKSAWYEFQQLEGEHGYLPGHPLRNADITDPNARQRLIIDAGPQIVDLQGKRRAAFNRYAGDTYATTFPPEDLQPSAIHTLGEILTDNEGRLLVLGGHGYSGSFNTGFGEPRINTYANNDGWFDDTSDGPVHARLFMYSEEVARTRYIDVEYPSWVIAGYPAYVPQVLDMVTLDDVMQDMAVTQFATCTHLYGKAGTFNDPQHIAPSDTGELALWKASDLRWNPTYKPWFYRDIWSILFRADEYTYLTNVLAGSNYPHNQSPRGNFDPDKLSIPPKLNEKSYVRASQSAVEANNSGALFFEAMDAGLDLMDQQAVNSRKEREGFRLMAVVKKASSREELLAALQHFAEVTCGSIPPTEVDPYLAHWKLLYAQSKEAETDPGEAYREARDRLETAIHNFAEELTPPRALVAAENPAASLTATTPPSQQAVSPHRAILTLLDRLSSQFRSGTLLADALARARAENTADPFRAYRTYLYDLLRKTGEENVFRVETKPSSRVHHLPLMPLLSGDNPISNNLPSKFLCLTDFQLYLLKQWGEGNFYNEILEGWVPASEIDPWQPYLNLQAKTGLELDRYVISNLAGGAFCPGAEVGWIMRNPSIYVEPYRIKADPLFSSFRQTAANENQIGVTEVNYSAYIDQPLSQASDYRKGLQPGDLTKMMALPWQADFNECSTQEINVSYELFNQINPDSEQDFWLQRENQVWETLWWPAHRPMQAYEFIPGTESNPAFQIVNWAWGIPQTNAGDLKMVTEWSRLGFLIRNFYIPQAELNVPSPANPKYISVERNTLEKREGESDE
;
A
#
# COMPACT_ATOMS: atom_id res chain seq x y z
N MET A 1 -17.66 42.94 -6.86
CA MET A 1 -16.57 42.04 -7.29
C MET A 1 -17.26 40.76 -7.67
N SER A 2 -17.37 40.40 -8.95
CA SER A 2 -17.93 39.10 -9.31
C SER A 2 -16.90 38.06 -8.91
N ASP A 3 -17.29 37.11 -8.06
CA ASP A 3 -16.46 35.94 -7.77
C ASP A 3 -16.02 35.33 -9.09
N LYS A 4 -14.71 35.25 -9.32
CA LYS A 4 -14.17 34.52 -10.46
C LYS A 4 -14.44 33.05 -10.19
N GLN A 5 -15.51 32.53 -10.77
CA GLN A 5 -15.80 31.10 -10.82
C GLN A 5 -14.56 30.38 -11.37
N SER A 6 -14.12 29.31 -10.69
CA SER A 6 -12.96 28.53 -11.15
C SER A 6 -13.30 27.81 -12.45
N ILE A 7 -12.31 27.69 -13.35
CA ILE A 7 -12.50 26.93 -14.60
C ILE A 7 -12.62 25.44 -14.24
N PRO A 8 -13.68 24.73 -14.65
CA PRO A 8 -13.84 23.32 -14.37
C PRO A 8 -12.69 22.46 -14.88
N ILE A 9 -12.30 21.45 -14.10
CA ILE A 9 -11.30 20.46 -14.46
C ILE A 9 -12.02 19.16 -14.81
N TYR A 10 -11.64 18.55 -15.92
CA TYR A 10 -12.17 17.25 -16.34
C TYR A 10 -11.12 16.17 -16.14
N LYS A 11 -11.51 15.01 -15.61
CA LYS A 11 -10.62 13.85 -15.43
C LYS A 11 -11.33 12.57 -15.85
N ILE A 12 -10.59 11.62 -16.43
CA ILE A 12 -11.11 10.28 -16.74
C ILE A 12 -10.91 9.39 -15.50
N HIS A 13 -11.94 8.65 -15.10
CA HIS A 13 -11.90 7.67 -14.01
C HIS A 13 -12.43 6.30 -14.47
N PRO A 14 -11.87 5.18 -14.00
CA PRO A 14 -10.70 5.14 -13.11
C PRO A 14 -9.45 5.68 -13.82
N GLY A 15 -8.46 6.16 -13.08
CA GLY A 15 -7.17 6.62 -13.60
C GLY A 15 -6.31 5.50 -14.18
N ILE A 16 -6.51 4.29 -13.68
CA ILE A 16 -5.96 3.04 -14.21
C ILE A 16 -7.11 2.02 -14.18
N GLY A 17 -7.60 1.63 -15.35
CA GLY A 17 -8.63 0.61 -15.49
C GLY A 17 -8.04 -0.78 -15.75
N ILE A 18 -8.75 -1.81 -15.30
CA ILE A 18 -8.37 -3.21 -15.52
C ILE A 18 -9.37 -3.91 -16.42
N ALA A 19 -8.90 -4.35 -17.58
CA ALA A 19 -9.56 -5.32 -18.43
C ALA A 19 -8.95 -6.70 -18.17
N ARG A 20 -9.76 -7.76 -18.28
CA ARG A 20 -9.27 -9.14 -18.11
C ARG A 20 -9.54 -9.98 -19.34
N LEU A 21 -8.53 -10.76 -19.74
CA LEU A 21 -8.57 -11.65 -20.89
C LEU A 21 -9.68 -12.70 -20.74
N GLY A 22 -10.18 -13.19 -21.88
CA GLY A 22 -11.23 -14.21 -21.93
C GLY A 22 -11.41 -14.76 -23.33
N ASN A 23 -11.48 -16.08 -23.48
CA ASN A 23 -11.56 -16.74 -24.78
C ASN A 23 -12.99 -16.86 -25.35
N SER A 24 -14.00 -16.28 -24.69
CA SER A 24 -15.30 -16.10 -25.32
C SER A 24 -15.19 -15.03 -26.42
N PRO A 25 -15.67 -15.32 -27.65
CA PRO A 25 -15.56 -14.38 -28.76
C PRO A 25 -16.44 -13.15 -28.55
N ASP A 26 -17.66 -13.34 -28.06
CA ASP A 26 -18.69 -12.30 -28.08
C ASP A 26 -19.22 -11.92 -26.69
N GLU A 27 -19.16 -12.83 -25.70
CA GLU A 27 -19.69 -12.56 -24.37
C GLU A 27 -18.64 -11.93 -23.45
N PHE A 28 -19.06 -10.90 -22.72
CA PHE A 28 -18.22 -10.16 -21.78
C PHE A 28 -19.05 -9.65 -20.59
N CYS A 29 -18.36 -9.14 -19.59
CA CYS A 29 -18.93 -8.44 -18.44
C CYS A 29 -18.07 -7.21 -18.14
N ILE A 30 -18.50 -6.34 -17.22
CA ILE A 30 -17.70 -5.18 -16.78
C ILE A 30 -16.89 -5.58 -15.54
N SER A 31 -15.61 -5.22 -15.52
CA SER A 31 -14.73 -5.47 -14.37
C SER A 31 -15.29 -4.86 -13.08
N PRO A 32 -15.01 -5.44 -11.91
CA PRO A 32 -15.44 -4.87 -10.63
C PRO A 32 -14.92 -3.44 -10.41
N GLU A 33 -15.82 -2.56 -9.97
CA GLU A 33 -15.51 -1.16 -9.59
C GLU A 33 -15.48 -0.96 -8.06
N THR A 34 -15.58 -2.07 -7.32
CA THR A 34 -15.58 -2.14 -5.86
C THR A 34 -14.65 -3.28 -5.44
N PRO A 35 -13.93 -3.18 -4.31
CA PRO A 35 -13.00 -4.24 -3.89
C PRO A 35 -13.71 -5.56 -3.62
N ALA A 36 -13.07 -6.68 -3.96
CA ALA A 36 -13.54 -8.04 -3.65
C ALA A 36 -14.98 -8.34 -4.15
N SER A 37 -15.35 -7.77 -5.29
CA SER A 37 -16.69 -7.92 -5.85
C SER A 37 -16.67 -8.74 -7.13
N LEU A 38 -17.81 -9.37 -7.43
CA LEU A 38 -18.02 -10.05 -8.69
C LEU A 38 -18.11 -9.01 -9.84
N PRO A 39 -17.75 -9.41 -11.09
CA PRO A 39 -17.94 -8.57 -12.26
C PRO A 39 -19.40 -8.14 -12.43
N ILE A 40 -19.61 -7.00 -13.06
CA ILE A 40 -20.94 -6.42 -13.31
C ILE A 40 -21.50 -7.00 -14.61
N ALA A 41 -22.74 -7.50 -14.55
CA ALA A 41 -23.45 -7.97 -15.72
C ALA A 41 -23.80 -6.79 -16.65
N CYS A 42 -23.67 -7.01 -17.95
CA CYS A 42 -24.03 -6.02 -18.97
C CYS A 42 -24.65 -6.70 -20.20
N ASP A 43 -25.34 -5.91 -21.03
CA ASP A 43 -25.79 -6.35 -22.34
C ASP A 43 -24.64 -6.34 -23.38
N ALA A 44 -24.94 -6.76 -24.61
CA ALA A 44 -23.97 -6.80 -25.70
C ALA A 44 -23.46 -5.42 -26.16
N GLN A 45 -24.11 -4.34 -25.73
CA GLN A 45 -23.70 -2.95 -25.97
C GLN A 45 -22.92 -2.37 -24.77
N GLY A 46 -22.66 -3.17 -23.74
CA GLY A 46 -21.92 -2.76 -22.55
C GLY A 46 -22.74 -1.93 -21.57
N ASN A 47 -24.08 -1.91 -21.69
CA ASN A 47 -24.92 -1.23 -20.70
C ASN A 47 -25.03 -2.12 -19.44
N PRO A 48 -24.73 -1.58 -18.25
CA PRO A 48 -24.81 -2.36 -17.01
C PRO A 48 -26.26 -2.75 -16.70
N SER A 49 -26.46 -4.00 -16.31
CA SER A 49 -27.72 -4.45 -15.73
C SER A 49 -27.88 -3.83 -14.33
N VAL A 50 -29.08 -3.34 -14.01
CA VAL A 50 -29.38 -2.70 -12.73
C VAL A 50 -30.42 -3.54 -11.99
N THR A 51 -30.32 -3.58 -10.66
CA THR A 51 -31.29 -4.28 -9.79
C THR A 51 -32.70 -3.72 -9.99
N ALA A 52 -33.72 -4.54 -9.71
CA ALA A 52 -35.12 -4.16 -9.93
C ALA A 52 -35.58 -2.91 -9.15
N ASP A 53 -34.92 -2.62 -8.03
CA ASP A 53 -35.13 -1.43 -7.19
C ASP A 53 -34.25 -0.23 -7.58
N GLY A 54 -33.36 -0.37 -8.58
CA GLY A 54 -32.45 0.68 -9.02
C GLY A 54 -31.27 0.93 -8.09
N SER A 55 -31.06 0.12 -7.04
CA SER A 55 -30.08 0.38 -5.98
C SER A 55 -28.62 0.14 -6.40
N GLY A 56 -28.36 -0.63 -7.45
CA GLY A 56 -26.99 -0.84 -7.92
C GLY A 56 -26.86 -1.80 -9.11
N PRO A 57 -25.62 -2.04 -9.56
CA PRO A 57 -25.35 -2.96 -10.65
C PRO A 57 -25.61 -4.41 -10.24
N VAL A 58 -26.22 -5.19 -11.14
CA VAL A 58 -26.34 -6.64 -11.02
C VAL A 58 -24.97 -7.27 -11.30
N ARG A 59 -24.59 -8.25 -10.49
CA ARG A 59 -23.34 -9.00 -10.67
C ARG A 59 -23.58 -10.22 -11.57
N ILE A 60 -22.53 -10.71 -12.22
CA ILE A 60 -22.64 -11.92 -13.04
C ILE A 60 -22.86 -13.16 -12.15
N ASP A 61 -23.63 -14.12 -12.68
CA ASP A 61 -23.78 -15.45 -12.09
C ASP A 61 -22.89 -16.50 -12.78
N LEU A 62 -22.41 -16.20 -14.00
CA LEU A 62 -21.60 -17.08 -14.83
C LEU A 62 -20.42 -16.34 -15.45
N PHE A 63 -19.22 -16.83 -15.18
CA PHE A 63 -17.95 -16.35 -15.73
C PHE A 63 -17.65 -16.90 -17.12
N LYS A 64 -18.29 -18.01 -17.51
CA LYS A 64 -18.09 -18.65 -18.81
C LYS A 64 -19.34 -18.62 -19.65
N ASP A 65 -19.15 -18.67 -20.96
CA ASP A 65 -20.24 -18.88 -21.90
C ASP A 65 -20.70 -20.34 -21.90
N ILE A 66 -21.76 -20.63 -22.68
CA ILE A 66 -22.35 -21.96 -22.78
C ILE A 66 -21.38 -23.06 -23.24
N ARG A 67 -20.28 -22.68 -23.93
CA ARG A 67 -19.22 -23.59 -24.38
C ARG A 67 -18.08 -23.73 -23.38
N GLY A 68 -18.18 -23.10 -22.21
CA GLY A 68 -17.14 -23.12 -21.18
C GLY A 68 -15.94 -22.24 -21.53
N ARG A 69 -16.10 -21.20 -22.37
CA ARG A 69 -15.07 -20.20 -22.63
C ARG A 69 -15.25 -19.01 -21.68
N ILE A 70 -14.16 -18.48 -21.14
CA ILE A 70 -14.19 -17.38 -20.18
C ILE A 70 -14.64 -16.08 -20.86
N LYS A 71 -15.63 -15.41 -20.28
CA LYS A 71 -16.07 -14.07 -20.68
C LYS A 71 -14.96 -13.07 -20.38
N ARG A 72 -14.71 -12.16 -21.32
CA ARG A 72 -13.79 -11.03 -21.10
C ARG A 72 -14.38 -10.10 -20.03
N GLN A 73 -13.51 -9.43 -19.26
CA GLN A 73 -13.94 -8.35 -18.37
C GLN A 73 -13.49 -7.01 -18.92
N ALA A 74 -14.43 -6.09 -19.10
CA ALA A 74 -14.19 -4.79 -19.69
C ALA A 74 -13.87 -3.75 -18.60
N ALA A 75 -12.78 -3.00 -18.78
CA ALA A 75 -12.53 -1.80 -18.00
C ALA A 75 -13.51 -0.70 -18.44
N ARG A 76 -14.31 -0.17 -17.52
CA ARG A 76 -15.22 0.94 -17.80
C ARG A 76 -14.60 2.27 -17.38
N PHE A 77 -14.66 3.26 -18.26
CA PHE A 77 -14.15 4.62 -18.03
C PHE A 77 -15.25 5.66 -18.23
N GLN A 78 -15.23 6.69 -17.40
CA GLN A 78 -16.13 7.82 -17.48
C GLN A 78 -15.41 9.13 -17.13
N VAL A 79 -15.94 10.25 -17.62
CA VAL A 79 -15.37 11.57 -17.32
C VAL A 79 -16.04 12.12 -16.08
N TYR A 80 -15.25 12.69 -15.17
CA TYR A 80 -15.70 13.47 -14.03
C TYR A 80 -15.38 14.95 -14.27
N VAL A 81 -16.23 15.82 -13.73
CA VAL A 81 -16.02 17.27 -13.66
C VAL A 81 -15.80 17.70 -12.22
N TYR A 82 -14.79 18.53 -12.02
CA TYR A 82 -14.40 19.14 -10.75
C TYR A 82 -14.55 20.65 -10.90
N ASP A 83 -15.40 21.26 -10.09
CA ASP A 83 -15.70 22.69 -10.11
C ASP A 83 -16.07 23.16 -8.69
N ASP A 84 -16.36 24.46 -8.53
CA ASP A 84 -16.73 25.02 -7.23
C ASP A 84 -17.98 24.36 -6.60
N ALA A 85 -18.87 23.78 -7.41
CA ALA A 85 -20.07 23.09 -6.95
C ALA A 85 -19.83 21.60 -6.64
N SER A 86 -18.80 21.00 -7.22
CA SER A 86 -18.41 19.60 -7.08
C SER A 86 -16.89 19.49 -6.88
N PRO A 87 -16.34 19.98 -5.75
CA PRO A 87 -14.89 20.00 -5.52
C PRO A 87 -14.29 18.59 -5.39
N GLU A 88 -15.07 17.60 -4.98
CA GLU A 88 -14.67 16.18 -4.93
C GLU A 88 -14.92 15.43 -6.25
N GLY A 89 -15.45 16.14 -7.25
CA GLY A 89 -15.78 15.64 -8.57
C GLY A 89 -17.13 14.92 -8.61
N ARG A 90 -17.79 15.01 -9.76
CA ARG A 90 -18.98 14.20 -10.09
C ARG A 90 -18.89 13.63 -11.50
N PRO A 91 -19.56 12.51 -11.81
CA PRO A 91 -19.67 12.04 -13.19
C PRO A 91 -20.28 13.12 -14.09
N LEU A 92 -19.64 13.36 -15.23
CA LEU A 92 -20.10 14.24 -16.29
C LEU A 92 -21.12 13.50 -17.15
N ARG A 93 -22.24 14.17 -17.49
CA ARG A 93 -23.33 13.57 -18.28
C ARG A 93 -23.53 14.31 -19.59
N ILE A 94 -23.92 13.59 -20.65
CA ILE A 94 -24.40 14.22 -21.89
C ILE A 94 -25.55 15.17 -21.56
N GLY A 95 -25.48 16.39 -22.08
CA GLY A 95 -26.40 17.49 -21.74
C GLY A 95 -25.90 18.43 -20.66
N ASP A 96 -24.83 18.10 -19.93
CA ASP A 96 -24.20 19.03 -18.99
C ASP A 96 -23.58 20.22 -19.71
N THR A 97 -23.56 21.38 -19.06
CA THR A 97 -22.77 22.53 -19.53
C THR A 97 -21.30 22.27 -19.25
N ILE A 98 -20.45 22.48 -20.26
CA ILE A 98 -19.00 22.38 -20.13
C ILE A 98 -18.31 23.64 -20.64
N GLU A 99 -17.16 23.95 -20.06
CA GLU A 99 -16.34 25.10 -20.44
C GLU A 99 -14.85 24.82 -20.25
N GLY A 100 -14.03 25.41 -21.10
CA GLY A 100 -12.58 25.20 -21.09
C GLY A 100 -11.92 25.65 -22.40
N GLY A 101 -10.66 26.06 -22.36
CA GLY A 101 -9.92 26.47 -23.56
C GLY A 101 -10.56 27.62 -24.34
N GLY A 102 -11.34 28.49 -23.67
CA GLY A 102 -12.09 29.57 -24.29
C GLY A 102 -13.40 29.15 -24.99
N ASN A 103 -13.82 27.90 -24.84
CA ASN A 103 -15.11 27.39 -25.34
C ASN A 103 -16.08 27.17 -24.17
N ARG A 104 -17.38 27.36 -24.44
CA ARG A 104 -18.48 27.06 -23.53
C ARG A 104 -19.68 26.55 -24.32
N GLY A 105 -20.36 25.53 -23.81
CA GLY A 105 -21.51 24.93 -24.50
C GLY A 105 -22.11 23.73 -23.77
N VAL A 106 -23.08 23.09 -24.42
CA VAL A 106 -23.75 21.89 -23.91
C VAL A 106 -23.07 20.65 -24.47
N LEU A 107 -22.61 19.74 -23.60
CA LEU A 107 -21.97 18.49 -23.99
C LEU A 107 -22.93 17.63 -24.82
N SER A 108 -22.52 17.29 -26.04
CA SER A 108 -23.33 16.51 -26.98
C SER A 108 -22.75 15.13 -27.28
N ASN A 109 -21.43 14.95 -27.11
CA ASN A 109 -20.74 13.69 -27.38
C ASN A 109 -19.41 13.62 -26.60
N ILE A 110 -18.97 12.41 -26.29
CA ILE A 110 -17.63 12.13 -25.77
C ILE A 110 -16.96 11.19 -26.76
N GLN A 111 -15.86 11.65 -27.36
CA GLN A 111 -15.03 10.83 -28.22
C GLN A 111 -13.86 10.27 -27.42
N TRP A 112 -13.70 8.96 -27.47
CA TRP A 112 -12.66 8.23 -26.76
C TRP A 112 -11.57 7.77 -27.72
N ARG A 113 -10.31 7.91 -27.32
CA ARG A 113 -9.14 7.38 -28.04
C ARG A 113 -8.31 6.50 -27.12
N VAL A 114 -8.14 5.25 -27.49
CA VAL A 114 -7.35 4.26 -26.72
C VAL A 114 -6.24 3.73 -27.60
N TYR A 115 -5.05 3.51 -27.04
CA TYR A 115 -3.92 2.97 -27.78
C TYR A 115 -3.24 1.85 -26.98
N LEU A 116 -3.45 0.59 -27.38
CA LEU A 116 -2.84 -0.59 -26.75
C LEU A 116 -1.63 -1.11 -27.52
N ALA A 117 -0.63 -1.58 -26.79
CA ALA A 117 0.48 -2.35 -27.36
C ALA A 117 0.98 -3.41 -26.38
N ASN A 118 1.76 -4.37 -26.89
CA ASN A 118 2.53 -5.33 -26.10
C ASN A 118 4.00 -5.26 -26.51
N LYS A 119 4.88 -4.95 -25.55
CA LYS A 119 6.32 -4.81 -25.78
C LYS A 119 7.15 -5.95 -25.15
N LYS A 120 6.52 -6.97 -24.58
CA LYS A 120 7.20 -8.01 -23.79
C LYS A 120 8.32 -8.71 -24.54
N SER A 121 8.08 -9.06 -25.81
CA SER A 121 9.03 -9.81 -26.65
C SER A 121 10.25 -8.96 -27.05
N ALA A 122 10.10 -7.64 -27.08
CA ALA A 122 11.19 -6.70 -27.40
C ALA A 122 12.00 -6.25 -26.17
N TRP A 123 11.54 -6.56 -24.95
CA TRP A 123 12.09 -6.02 -23.71
C TRP A 123 13.23 -6.85 -23.13
N TYR A 124 13.76 -6.41 -22.00
CA TYR A 124 14.75 -7.12 -21.20
C TYR A 124 14.20 -8.43 -20.62
N GLU A 125 15.09 -9.37 -20.35
CA GLU A 125 14.77 -10.50 -19.48
C GLU A 125 14.40 -10.01 -18.09
N PHE A 126 13.36 -10.62 -17.50
CA PHE A 126 13.03 -10.40 -16.10
C PHE A 126 13.98 -11.19 -15.21
N GLN A 127 14.72 -10.47 -14.35
CA GLN A 127 15.68 -11.04 -13.40
C GLN A 127 15.40 -10.48 -12.00
N GLN A 128 14.21 -10.82 -11.47
CA GLN A 128 13.71 -10.39 -10.16
C GLN A 128 13.75 -8.86 -9.97
N LEU A 129 14.60 -8.35 -9.08
CA LEU A 129 14.71 -6.92 -8.79
C LEU A 129 15.66 -6.17 -9.73
N GLU A 130 16.40 -6.88 -10.60
CA GLU A 130 17.26 -6.22 -11.58
C GLU A 130 16.42 -5.41 -12.58
N GLY A 131 16.70 -4.11 -12.62
CA GLY A 131 15.95 -3.15 -13.43
C GLY A 131 15.05 -2.22 -12.62
N GLU A 132 14.74 -2.52 -11.33
CA GLU A 132 13.82 -1.71 -10.52
C GLU A 132 14.21 -0.23 -10.45
N HIS A 133 15.52 0.01 -10.39
CA HIS A 133 16.14 1.33 -10.40
C HIS A 133 16.83 1.68 -11.72
N GLY A 134 16.42 1.02 -12.81
CA GLY A 134 17.03 1.11 -14.13
C GLY A 134 17.91 -0.09 -14.46
N TYR A 135 18.00 -0.41 -15.75
CA TYR A 135 18.82 -1.51 -16.26
C TYR A 135 20.26 -1.08 -16.46
N LEU A 136 21.21 -1.92 -16.02
CA LEU A 136 22.63 -1.70 -16.25
C LEU A 136 23.00 -1.96 -17.73
N PRO A 137 24.10 -1.34 -18.24
CA PRO A 137 24.61 -1.67 -19.56
C PRO A 137 24.91 -3.17 -19.67
N GLY A 138 24.35 -3.82 -20.70
CA GLY A 138 24.54 -5.25 -20.94
C GLY A 138 23.51 -6.18 -20.28
N HIS A 139 22.48 -5.64 -19.61
CA HIS A 139 21.34 -6.45 -19.16
C HIS A 139 20.73 -7.23 -20.35
N PRO A 140 20.49 -8.55 -20.22
CA PRO A 140 20.09 -9.37 -21.35
C PRO A 140 18.70 -9.00 -21.88
N LEU A 141 18.58 -9.02 -23.20
CA LEU A 141 17.32 -8.81 -23.90
C LEU A 141 16.64 -10.16 -24.15
N ARG A 142 15.31 -10.19 -24.08
CA ARG A 142 14.55 -11.26 -24.73
C ARG A 142 14.79 -11.19 -26.24
N ASN A 143 14.83 -12.36 -26.87
CA ASN A 143 15.17 -12.56 -28.27
C ASN A 143 16.48 -11.84 -28.64
N ALA A 144 17.54 -12.05 -27.83
CA ALA A 144 18.84 -11.38 -27.99
C ALA A 144 19.54 -11.74 -29.32
N ASP A 145 19.19 -12.87 -29.92
CA ASP A 145 19.64 -13.32 -31.24
C ASP A 145 19.09 -12.46 -32.38
N ILE A 146 17.96 -11.79 -32.18
CA ILE A 146 17.40 -10.81 -33.11
C ILE A 146 18.08 -9.45 -32.89
N THR A 147 19.05 -9.14 -33.76
CA THR A 147 19.90 -7.94 -33.66
C THR A 147 19.59 -6.85 -34.70
N ASP A 148 18.92 -7.19 -35.81
CA ASP A 148 18.51 -6.19 -36.80
C ASP A 148 17.46 -5.24 -36.18
N PRO A 149 17.67 -3.91 -36.23
CA PRO A 149 16.77 -2.96 -35.58
C PRO A 149 15.32 -3.03 -36.06
N ASN A 150 15.08 -3.30 -37.36
CA ASN A 150 13.73 -3.41 -37.90
C ASN A 150 13.07 -4.72 -37.48
N ALA A 151 13.83 -5.82 -37.44
CA ALA A 151 13.35 -7.11 -36.92
C ALA A 151 13.02 -7.02 -35.43
N ARG A 152 13.84 -6.34 -34.62
CA ARG A 152 13.52 -6.08 -33.20
C ARG A 152 12.26 -5.26 -33.03
N GLN A 153 12.05 -4.26 -33.89
CA GLN A 153 10.82 -3.46 -33.85
C GLN A 153 9.57 -4.31 -34.08
N ARG A 154 9.68 -5.38 -34.88
CA ARG A 154 8.59 -6.35 -35.13
C ARG A 154 8.27 -7.27 -33.96
N LEU A 155 9.07 -7.24 -32.88
CA LEU A 155 8.76 -7.93 -31.62
C LEU A 155 7.72 -7.19 -30.77
N ILE A 156 7.36 -5.95 -31.14
CA ILE A 156 6.29 -5.19 -30.49
C ILE A 156 4.98 -5.46 -31.22
N ILE A 157 3.94 -5.87 -30.49
CA ILE A 157 2.57 -5.89 -31.01
C ILE A 157 2.02 -4.48 -30.90
N ASP A 158 1.85 -3.82 -32.04
CA ASP A 158 1.36 -2.44 -32.16
C ASP A 158 0.14 -2.42 -33.08
N ALA A 159 -1.04 -2.36 -32.48
CA ALA A 159 -2.30 -2.32 -33.22
C ALA A 159 -2.73 -0.89 -33.63
N GLY A 160 -1.95 0.13 -33.25
CA GLY A 160 -2.34 1.52 -33.42
C GLY A 160 -3.48 1.98 -32.50
N PRO A 161 -3.75 3.30 -32.45
CA PRO A 161 -4.86 3.85 -31.69
C PRO A 161 -6.22 3.54 -32.32
N GLN A 162 -7.25 3.35 -31.50
CA GLN A 162 -8.65 3.21 -31.92
C GLN A 162 -9.50 4.31 -31.30
N ILE A 163 -10.52 4.75 -32.05
CA ILE A 163 -11.44 5.82 -31.65
C ILE A 163 -12.88 5.31 -31.70
N VAL A 164 -13.65 5.68 -30.68
CA VAL A 164 -15.10 5.44 -30.61
C VAL A 164 -15.84 6.62 -29.98
N ASP A 165 -17.11 6.78 -30.33
CA ASP A 165 -18.02 7.76 -29.73
C ASP A 165 -19.49 7.30 -29.90
N LEU A 166 -20.43 8.01 -29.26
CA LEU A 166 -21.85 7.63 -29.26
C LEU A 166 -22.56 7.78 -30.61
N GLN A 167 -22.14 8.74 -31.44
CA GLN A 167 -22.87 9.20 -32.63
C GLN A 167 -22.30 8.61 -33.93
N GLY A 168 -20.99 8.39 -33.99
CA GLY A 168 -20.27 7.86 -35.14
C GLY A 168 -20.03 6.35 -34.99
N LYS A 169 -18.79 5.99 -34.64
CA LYS A 169 -18.35 4.60 -34.50
C LYS A 169 -18.41 4.17 -33.04
N ARG A 170 -19.44 3.38 -32.67
CA ARG A 170 -19.64 2.94 -31.27
C ARG A 170 -18.78 1.75 -30.83
N ARG A 171 -18.10 1.05 -31.74
CA ARG A 171 -17.22 -0.10 -31.46
C ARG A 171 -16.03 -0.13 -32.42
N ALA A 172 -14.84 -0.43 -31.92
CA ALA A 172 -13.61 -0.57 -32.69
C ALA A 172 -12.74 -1.71 -32.14
N ALA A 173 -11.88 -2.29 -32.97
CA ALA A 173 -11.02 -3.42 -32.60
C ALA A 173 -9.54 -3.09 -32.85
N PHE A 174 -8.66 -3.60 -31.99
CA PHE A 174 -7.21 -3.50 -32.11
C PHE A 174 -6.66 -4.68 -32.91
N ASN A 175 -7.05 -4.81 -34.18
CA ASN A 175 -6.76 -6.01 -34.97
C ASN A 175 -5.61 -5.83 -35.98
N ARG A 176 -5.02 -6.96 -36.38
CA ARG A 176 -3.95 -7.06 -37.40
C ARG A 176 -4.32 -6.43 -38.74
N TYR A 177 -5.60 -6.43 -39.07
CA TYR A 177 -6.13 -5.98 -40.35
C TYR A 177 -6.90 -4.65 -40.23
N ALA A 178 -6.61 -3.86 -39.18
CA ALA A 178 -7.14 -2.51 -39.06
C ALA A 178 -6.63 -1.74 -40.29
N GLY A 179 -7.55 -1.33 -41.18
CA GLY A 179 -7.24 -0.91 -42.54
C GLY A 179 -6.26 0.26 -42.67
N ASP A 180 -5.95 0.63 -43.94
CA ASP A 180 -4.91 1.53 -44.50
C ASP A 180 -4.45 2.80 -43.75
N THR A 181 -5.06 3.12 -42.61
CA THR A 181 -4.82 4.30 -41.76
C THR A 181 -3.62 4.18 -40.81
N TYR A 182 -3.26 2.99 -40.33
CA TYR A 182 -2.08 2.80 -39.47
C TYR A 182 -1.34 1.52 -39.86
N ALA A 183 -0.01 1.57 -39.89
CA ALA A 183 0.82 0.41 -40.19
C ALA A 183 0.98 -0.48 -38.95
N THR A 184 0.00 -1.37 -38.71
CA THR A 184 0.02 -2.27 -37.56
C THR A 184 1.18 -3.26 -37.62
N THR A 185 1.70 -3.63 -36.47
CA THR A 185 2.72 -4.68 -36.31
C THR A 185 2.18 -5.80 -35.44
N PHE A 186 2.21 -7.02 -35.96
CA PHE A 186 1.81 -8.23 -35.25
C PHE A 186 2.81 -9.35 -35.55
N PRO A 187 2.93 -10.36 -34.67
CA PRO A 187 3.82 -11.51 -34.90
C PRO A 187 3.42 -12.31 -36.14
N PRO A 188 4.19 -13.32 -36.60
CA PRO A 188 3.75 -14.23 -37.67
C PRO A 188 2.36 -14.84 -37.41
N GLU A 189 1.66 -15.29 -38.46
CA GLU A 189 0.33 -15.90 -38.31
C GLU A 189 0.37 -17.38 -37.93
N ASP A 190 1.51 -18.03 -38.12
CA ASP A 190 1.73 -19.45 -37.89
C ASP A 190 2.25 -19.77 -36.47
N LEU A 191 2.05 -18.85 -35.51
CA LEU A 191 2.40 -19.09 -34.11
C LEU A 191 1.72 -20.34 -33.57
N GLN A 192 2.46 -21.11 -32.77
CA GLN A 192 1.95 -22.29 -32.06
C GLN A 192 1.98 -22.06 -30.55
N PRO A 193 0.93 -22.45 -29.79
CA PRO A 193 -0.29 -23.10 -30.26
C PRO A 193 -1.36 -22.14 -30.81
N SER A 194 -1.24 -20.84 -30.57
CA SER A 194 -2.28 -19.86 -30.92
C SER A 194 -1.72 -18.65 -31.67
N ALA A 195 -2.37 -18.29 -32.76
CA ALA A 195 -2.12 -17.04 -33.48
C ALA A 195 -2.73 -15.84 -32.75
N ILE A 196 -2.07 -14.68 -32.85
CA ILE A 196 -2.56 -13.42 -32.27
C ILE A 196 -2.98 -12.49 -33.40
N HIS A 197 -4.26 -12.14 -33.42
CA HIS A 197 -4.86 -11.26 -34.42
C HIS A 197 -5.43 -9.97 -33.85
N THR A 198 -5.51 -9.84 -32.53
CA THR A 198 -6.06 -8.67 -31.85
C THR A 198 -5.45 -8.47 -30.47
N LEU A 199 -5.40 -7.23 -30.00
CA LEU A 199 -5.16 -6.88 -28.58
C LEU A 199 -6.45 -6.57 -27.81
N GLY A 200 -7.61 -6.70 -28.47
CA GLY A 200 -8.93 -6.50 -27.87
C GLY A 200 -9.79 -5.52 -28.65
N GLU A 201 -10.72 -4.89 -27.95
CA GLU A 201 -11.76 -4.03 -28.52
C GLU A 201 -12.16 -2.89 -27.59
N ILE A 202 -12.74 -1.84 -28.14
CA ILE A 202 -13.36 -0.74 -27.40
C ILE A 202 -14.77 -0.48 -27.88
N LEU A 203 -15.65 -0.05 -26.98
CA LEU A 203 -17.02 0.36 -27.30
C LEU A 203 -17.54 1.42 -26.32
N THR A 204 -18.65 2.07 -26.66
CA THR A 204 -19.35 2.99 -25.77
C THR A 204 -20.73 2.46 -25.35
N ASP A 205 -21.03 2.52 -24.05
CA ASP A 205 -22.39 2.28 -23.54
C ASP A 205 -23.35 3.40 -24.00
N ASN A 206 -24.63 3.32 -23.64
CA ASN A 206 -25.64 4.32 -24.03
C ASN A 206 -25.52 5.65 -23.28
N GLU A 207 -24.73 5.72 -22.20
CA GLU A 207 -24.45 6.96 -21.46
C GLU A 207 -23.19 7.67 -21.97
N GLY A 208 -22.46 7.06 -22.90
CA GLY A 208 -21.22 7.61 -23.48
C GLY A 208 -19.97 7.27 -22.67
N ARG A 209 -20.06 6.32 -21.74
CA ARG A 209 -18.90 5.75 -21.05
C ARG A 209 -18.16 4.80 -21.99
N LEU A 210 -16.85 4.74 -21.85
CA LEU A 210 -16.00 3.82 -22.61
C LEU A 210 -15.90 2.48 -21.90
N LEU A 211 -15.91 1.41 -22.68
CA LEU A 211 -15.53 0.06 -22.26
C LEU A 211 -14.34 -0.40 -23.09
N VAL A 212 -13.31 -0.92 -22.43
CA VAL A 212 -12.13 -1.51 -23.06
C VAL A 212 -12.07 -2.99 -22.71
N LEU A 213 -12.10 -3.86 -23.72
CA LEU A 213 -11.88 -5.29 -23.58
C LEU A 213 -10.46 -5.63 -24.01
N GLY A 214 -9.78 -6.49 -23.25
CA GLY A 214 -8.49 -7.05 -23.63
C GLY A 214 -8.58 -8.12 -24.72
N GLY A 215 -7.45 -8.78 -24.98
CA GLY A 215 -7.34 -9.92 -25.87
C GLY A 215 -8.11 -11.17 -25.40
N HIS A 216 -7.90 -12.26 -26.11
CA HIS A 216 -8.58 -13.54 -25.90
C HIS A 216 -7.79 -14.54 -25.05
N GLY A 217 -6.61 -14.14 -24.55
CA GLY A 217 -5.71 -15.01 -23.79
C GLY A 217 -4.88 -15.94 -24.69
N TYR A 218 -4.60 -15.50 -25.92
CA TYR A 218 -3.78 -16.22 -26.87
C TYR A 218 -2.30 -15.93 -26.67
N SER A 219 -1.52 -17.02 -26.62
CA SER A 219 -0.06 -16.98 -26.59
C SER A 219 0.48 -18.01 -27.56
N GLY A 220 1.60 -17.68 -28.22
CA GLY A 220 2.22 -18.58 -29.17
C GLY A 220 3.65 -18.19 -29.53
N SER A 221 4.39 -19.15 -30.07
CA SER A 221 5.79 -19.02 -30.48
C SER A 221 5.95 -19.19 -31.98
N PHE A 222 6.86 -18.42 -32.58
CA PHE A 222 7.27 -18.62 -33.97
C PHE A 222 8.36 -19.69 -34.13
N ASN A 223 8.92 -20.20 -33.02
CA ASN A 223 9.92 -21.25 -33.08
C ASN A 223 9.30 -22.56 -33.57
N THR A 224 10.00 -23.24 -34.47
CA THR A 224 9.54 -24.49 -35.09
C THR A 224 10.61 -25.56 -35.00
N GLY A 225 10.20 -26.84 -35.04
CA GLY A 225 11.11 -27.98 -34.99
C GLY A 225 10.76 -28.98 -33.89
N PHE A 226 11.58 -30.03 -33.78
CA PHE A 226 11.38 -31.07 -32.78
C PHE A 226 11.55 -30.50 -31.36
N GLY A 227 10.49 -30.57 -30.55
CA GLY A 227 10.47 -30.05 -29.19
C GLY A 227 9.96 -28.61 -29.06
N GLU A 228 9.56 -27.95 -30.15
CA GLU A 228 8.89 -26.65 -30.13
C GLU A 228 7.38 -26.79 -30.40
N PRO A 229 6.53 -25.87 -29.89
CA PRO A 229 6.89 -24.78 -28.98
C PRO A 229 7.22 -25.32 -27.58
N ARG A 230 8.18 -24.70 -26.89
CA ARG A 230 8.50 -25.00 -25.48
C ARG A 230 8.59 -23.76 -24.61
N ILE A 231 8.38 -23.99 -23.32
CA ILE A 231 8.70 -23.06 -22.24
C ILE A 231 10.03 -23.51 -21.61
N ASN A 232 10.93 -22.57 -21.36
CA ASN A 232 12.23 -22.81 -20.73
C ASN A 232 12.26 -22.27 -19.30
N THR A 233 11.59 -21.15 -19.04
CA THR A 233 11.50 -20.53 -17.72
C THR A 233 10.11 -19.92 -17.51
N TYR A 234 9.75 -19.65 -16.27
CA TYR A 234 8.47 -19.02 -15.92
C TYR A 234 8.28 -17.63 -16.57
N ALA A 235 9.35 -16.87 -16.81
CA ALA A 235 9.27 -15.46 -17.23
C ALA A 235 9.87 -15.14 -18.60
N ASN A 236 10.94 -15.82 -19.02
CA ASN A 236 11.74 -15.46 -20.19
C ASN A 236 11.78 -16.62 -21.19
N ASN A 237 11.02 -16.48 -22.28
CA ASN A 237 10.92 -17.50 -23.33
C ASN A 237 11.04 -16.85 -24.71
N ASP A 238 12.21 -16.95 -25.32
CA ASP A 238 12.46 -16.43 -26.67
C ASP A 238 11.55 -17.11 -27.70
N GLY A 239 11.14 -16.34 -28.71
CA GLY A 239 10.20 -16.73 -29.74
C GLY A 239 8.73 -16.51 -29.42
N TRP A 240 8.38 -16.25 -28.15
CA TRP A 240 7.00 -16.17 -27.69
C TRP A 240 6.38 -14.77 -27.79
N PHE A 241 5.06 -14.77 -27.90
CA PHE A 241 4.15 -13.63 -27.84
C PHE A 241 2.93 -13.99 -26.99
N ASP A 242 2.30 -12.99 -26.39
CA ASP A 242 0.96 -13.09 -25.80
C ASP A 242 0.12 -11.85 -26.14
N ASP A 243 -1.18 -11.90 -25.89
CA ASP A 243 -2.13 -10.83 -26.20
C ASP A 243 -2.54 -9.98 -24.98
N THR A 244 -1.73 -10.02 -23.92
CA THR A 244 -1.80 -8.98 -22.88
C THR A 244 -1.39 -7.64 -23.48
N SER A 245 -1.85 -6.53 -22.89
CA SER A 245 -1.47 -5.20 -23.37
C SER A 245 -1.75 -4.13 -22.33
N ASP A 246 -1.21 -2.95 -22.55
CA ASP A 246 -1.58 -1.76 -21.79
C ASP A 246 -1.44 -0.50 -22.65
N GLY A 247 -2.07 0.58 -22.23
CA GLY A 247 -1.84 1.88 -22.83
C GLY A 247 -2.81 2.98 -22.42
N PRO A 248 -2.62 4.19 -22.98
CA PRO A 248 -3.35 5.37 -22.52
C PRO A 248 -4.77 5.46 -23.11
N VAL A 249 -5.66 6.06 -22.33
CA VAL A 249 -7.08 6.31 -22.61
C VAL A 249 -7.34 7.82 -22.55
N HIS A 250 -7.89 8.38 -23.64
CA HIS A 250 -8.17 9.82 -23.79
C HIS A 250 -9.62 10.07 -24.09
N ALA A 251 -10.08 11.26 -23.72
CA ALA A 251 -11.41 11.75 -24.04
C ALA A 251 -11.34 13.17 -24.63
N ARG A 252 -12.18 13.39 -25.63
CA ARG A 252 -12.49 14.69 -26.22
C ARG A 252 -13.97 14.96 -26.02
N LEU A 253 -14.28 16.09 -25.41
CA LEU A 253 -15.63 16.51 -25.07
C LEU A 253 -16.15 17.44 -26.16
N PHE A 254 -17.12 16.97 -26.95
CA PHE A 254 -17.77 17.78 -27.98
C PHE A 254 -18.99 18.50 -27.40
N MET A 255 -19.10 19.79 -27.68
CA MET A 255 -20.19 20.65 -27.22
C MET A 255 -20.79 21.44 -28.36
N TYR A 256 -22.09 21.72 -28.29
CA TYR A 256 -22.69 22.78 -29.08
C TYR A 256 -22.57 24.10 -28.34
N SER A 257 -21.87 25.08 -28.94
CA SER A 257 -21.72 26.41 -28.36
C SER A 257 -22.73 27.36 -29.02
N GLU A 258 -23.70 27.84 -28.23
CA GLU A 258 -24.70 28.81 -28.69
C GLU A 258 -24.06 30.15 -29.07
N GLU A 259 -22.99 30.55 -28.38
CA GLU A 259 -22.28 31.83 -28.60
C GLU A 259 -21.70 31.95 -30.01
N VAL A 260 -21.25 30.84 -30.58
CA VAL A 260 -20.66 30.78 -31.93
C VAL A 260 -21.49 29.95 -32.92
N ALA A 261 -22.67 29.47 -32.49
CA ALA A 261 -23.59 28.64 -33.27
C ALA A 261 -22.91 27.46 -34.01
N ARG A 262 -21.95 26.80 -33.37
CA ARG A 262 -21.22 25.65 -33.94
C ARG A 262 -20.73 24.68 -32.88
N THR A 263 -20.46 23.44 -33.31
CA THR A 263 -19.80 22.43 -32.48
C THR A 263 -18.36 22.85 -32.18
N ARG A 264 -17.98 22.73 -30.92
CA ARG A 264 -16.63 22.93 -30.39
C ARG A 264 -16.21 21.70 -29.59
N TYR A 265 -14.94 21.63 -29.23
CA TYR A 265 -14.46 20.60 -28.32
C TYR A 265 -13.39 21.11 -27.37
N ILE A 266 -13.24 20.39 -26.26
CA ILE A 266 -12.11 20.48 -25.34
C ILE A 266 -11.56 19.08 -25.13
N ASP A 267 -10.24 18.97 -25.00
CA ASP A 267 -9.57 17.71 -24.67
C ASP A 267 -9.45 17.60 -23.16
N VAL A 268 -9.65 16.41 -22.62
CA VAL A 268 -9.37 16.14 -21.20
C VAL A 268 -7.85 16.17 -21.00
N GLU A 269 -7.37 17.02 -20.08
CA GLU A 269 -5.96 17.43 -19.99
C GLU A 269 -4.98 16.28 -19.76
N TYR A 270 -5.33 15.34 -18.86
CA TYR A 270 -4.52 14.16 -18.58
C TYR A 270 -5.26 12.86 -18.89
N PRO A 271 -4.60 11.90 -19.57
CA PRO A 271 -5.22 10.62 -19.88
C PRO A 271 -5.34 9.74 -18.65
N SER A 272 -6.19 8.72 -18.79
CA SER A 272 -6.18 7.53 -17.96
C SER A 272 -5.32 6.44 -18.62
N TRP A 273 -5.16 5.30 -17.98
CA TRP A 273 -4.48 4.13 -18.51
C TRP A 273 -5.35 2.88 -18.39
N VAL A 274 -5.18 1.91 -19.27
CA VAL A 274 -5.81 0.60 -19.16
C VAL A 274 -4.76 -0.50 -19.20
N ILE A 275 -4.95 -1.51 -18.36
CA ILE A 275 -4.17 -2.75 -18.32
C ILE A 275 -5.10 -3.89 -18.75
N ALA A 276 -4.66 -4.73 -19.68
CA ALA A 276 -5.31 -5.99 -20.05
C ALA A 276 -4.50 -7.16 -19.49
N GLY A 277 -4.88 -7.61 -18.29
CA GLY A 277 -4.24 -8.69 -17.56
C GLY A 277 -5.02 -10.01 -17.63
N TYR A 278 -4.49 -11.07 -17.04
CA TYR A 278 -5.14 -12.38 -17.04
C TYR A 278 -6.42 -12.42 -16.16
N PRO A 279 -7.23 -13.50 -16.24
CA PRO A 279 -8.49 -13.60 -15.48
C PRO A 279 -8.30 -13.58 -13.96
N ALA A 280 -9.22 -12.96 -13.23
CA ALA A 280 -9.29 -13.06 -11.77
C ALA A 280 -10.11 -14.30 -11.38
N TYR A 281 -9.42 -15.39 -11.04
CA TYR A 281 -10.08 -16.64 -10.67
C TYR A 281 -10.68 -16.63 -9.26
N VAL A 282 -10.27 -15.69 -8.38
CA VAL A 282 -10.81 -15.54 -7.01
C VAL A 282 -11.25 -14.09 -6.76
N PRO A 283 -12.27 -13.59 -7.48
CA PRO A 283 -12.61 -12.14 -7.50
C PRO A 283 -13.11 -11.59 -6.15
N GLN A 284 -13.43 -12.44 -5.17
CA GLN A 284 -13.99 -12.05 -3.88
C GLN A 284 -12.99 -12.08 -2.72
N VAL A 285 -11.70 -12.29 -3.00
CA VAL A 285 -10.61 -12.24 -2.02
C VAL A 285 -9.53 -11.28 -2.51
N LEU A 286 -9.12 -10.33 -1.67
CA LEU A 286 -8.04 -9.38 -1.99
C LEU A 286 -6.68 -9.90 -1.52
N ASP A 287 -5.61 -9.44 -2.17
CA ASP A 287 -4.26 -9.73 -1.73
C ASP A 287 -3.87 -9.03 -0.42
N MET A 288 -2.88 -9.61 0.29
CA MET A 288 -2.30 -8.99 1.50
C MET A 288 -1.86 -7.56 1.23
N VAL A 289 -1.24 -7.35 0.07
CA VAL A 289 -0.87 -6.05 -0.47
C VAL A 289 -1.53 -5.94 -1.84
N THR A 290 -2.50 -5.04 -1.96
CA THR A 290 -3.16 -4.71 -3.24
C THR A 290 -2.40 -3.59 -3.94
N LEU A 291 -2.69 -3.36 -5.21
CA LEU A 291 -2.09 -2.24 -5.93
C LEU A 291 -2.53 -0.88 -5.35
N ASP A 292 -3.72 -0.77 -4.75
CA ASP A 292 -4.13 0.41 -3.94
C ASP A 292 -3.17 0.65 -2.78
N ASP A 293 -2.82 -0.40 -2.04
CA ASP A 293 -1.92 -0.26 -0.88
C ASP A 293 -0.55 0.28 -1.32
N VAL A 294 0.00 -0.20 -2.44
CA VAL A 294 1.27 0.29 -3.02
C VAL A 294 1.17 1.75 -3.44
N MET A 295 0.10 2.11 -4.15
CA MET A 295 -0.07 3.45 -4.68
C MET A 295 -0.41 4.47 -3.58
N GLN A 296 -1.13 4.04 -2.55
CA GLN A 296 -1.41 4.84 -1.37
C GLN A 296 -0.15 5.10 -0.54
N ASP A 297 0.68 4.08 -0.33
CA ASP A 297 1.97 4.24 0.32
C ASP A 297 2.85 5.25 -0.44
N MET A 298 2.97 5.07 -1.76
CA MET A 298 3.70 6.01 -2.62
C MET A 298 3.09 7.42 -2.59
N ALA A 299 1.76 7.57 -2.61
CA ALA A 299 1.11 8.88 -2.54
C ALA A 299 1.51 9.64 -1.27
N VAL A 300 1.48 8.94 -0.14
CA VAL A 300 1.80 9.51 1.18
C VAL A 300 3.30 9.79 1.30
N THR A 301 4.17 8.86 0.91
CA THR A 301 5.62 8.95 1.14
C THR A 301 6.38 9.69 0.05
N GLN A 302 5.85 9.76 -1.18
CA GLN A 302 6.53 10.34 -2.34
C GLN A 302 5.88 11.60 -2.90
N PHE A 303 4.59 11.85 -2.63
CA PHE A 303 3.83 12.96 -3.21
C PHE A 303 3.22 13.92 -2.18
N ALA A 304 3.55 13.76 -0.89
CA ALA A 304 3.08 14.64 0.18
C ALA A 304 1.55 14.84 0.21
N THR A 305 0.76 13.84 -0.22
CA THR A 305 -0.71 13.99 -0.31
C THR A 305 -1.38 14.05 1.06
N CYS A 306 -0.75 13.46 2.08
CA CYS A 306 -1.26 13.41 3.45
C CYS A 306 -0.17 13.83 4.46
N THR A 307 0.31 15.07 4.38
CA THR A 307 1.37 15.58 5.28
C THR A 307 0.98 15.62 6.76
N HIS A 308 -0.31 15.53 7.07
CA HIS A 308 -0.81 15.32 8.44
C HIS A 308 -0.56 13.89 8.97
N LEU A 309 -0.34 12.91 8.08
CA LEU A 309 0.03 11.52 8.40
C LEU A 309 1.53 11.29 8.30
N TYR A 310 2.18 11.74 7.23
CA TYR A 310 3.60 11.59 6.99
C TYR A 310 4.16 12.91 6.46
N GLY A 311 4.99 13.58 7.26
CA GLY A 311 5.39 14.94 6.97
C GLY A 311 6.51 15.41 7.89
N LYS A 312 6.88 16.68 7.75
CA LYS A 312 7.93 17.29 8.57
C LYS A 312 7.57 17.20 10.05
N ALA A 313 8.50 16.72 10.86
CA ALA A 313 8.30 16.62 12.30
C ALA A 313 7.89 17.98 12.89
N GLY A 314 6.81 17.98 13.68
CA GLY A 314 6.26 19.18 14.31
C GLY A 314 5.20 19.94 13.50
N THR A 315 4.90 19.55 12.26
CA THR A 315 3.89 20.23 11.42
C THR A 315 2.57 19.48 11.29
N PHE A 316 2.33 18.37 12.01
CA PHE A 316 1.12 17.56 11.80
C PHE A 316 -0.20 18.28 12.12
N ASN A 317 -0.17 19.27 13.03
CA ASN A 317 -1.35 20.08 13.39
C ASN A 317 -1.60 21.23 12.39
N ASP A 318 -0.59 21.58 11.59
CA ASP A 318 -0.65 22.59 10.52
C ASP A 318 0.06 22.01 9.28
N PRO A 319 -0.56 21.01 8.63
CA PRO A 319 0.09 20.20 7.62
C PRO A 319 0.50 21.02 6.39
N GLN A 320 1.68 20.76 5.87
CA GLN A 320 2.16 21.41 4.64
C GLN A 320 1.31 20.99 3.44
N HIS A 321 0.81 21.95 2.67
CA HIS A 321 0.12 21.67 1.42
C HIS A 321 1.08 21.83 0.25
N ILE A 322 1.43 20.72 -0.40
CA ILE A 322 2.37 20.68 -1.53
C ILE A 322 1.66 20.05 -2.71
N ALA A 323 1.66 20.73 -3.85
CA ALA A 323 1.07 20.17 -5.07
C ALA A 323 1.91 18.97 -5.55
N PRO A 324 1.30 17.81 -5.90
CA PRO A 324 2.04 16.66 -6.42
C PRO A 324 2.86 16.94 -7.68
N SER A 325 2.48 17.97 -8.45
CA SER A 325 3.18 18.41 -9.65
C SER A 325 4.37 19.35 -9.37
N ASP A 326 4.49 19.90 -8.16
CA ASP A 326 5.61 20.75 -7.77
C ASP A 326 6.82 19.92 -7.33
N THR A 327 7.56 19.43 -8.32
CA THR A 327 8.75 18.60 -8.09
C THR A 327 9.84 19.30 -7.28
N GLY A 328 9.89 20.63 -7.27
CA GLY A 328 10.88 21.40 -6.52
C GLY A 328 10.57 21.41 -5.03
N GLU A 329 9.34 21.77 -4.68
CA GLU A 329 8.87 21.74 -3.29
C GLU A 329 8.80 20.31 -2.73
N LEU A 330 8.41 19.32 -3.55
CA LEU A 330 8.48 17.92 -3.15
C LEU A 330 9.90 17.47 -2.82
N ALA A 331 10.91 17.91 -3.58
CA ALA A 331 12.30 17.58 -3.29
C ALA A 331 12.77 18.21 -1.96
N LEU A 332 12.40 19.45 -1.67
CA LEU A 332 12.69 20.11 -0.39
C LEU A 332 11.99 19.43 0.78
N TRP A 333 10.74 19.01 0.58
CA TRP A 333 9.98 18.24 1.57
C TRP A 333 10.64 16.87 1.85
N LYS A 334 11.02 16.12 0.82
CA LYS A 334 11.74 14.84 0.96
C LYS A 334 13.09 14.97 1.66
N ALA A 335 13.74 16.13 1.58
CA ALA A 335 14.99 16.40 2.28
C ALA A 335 14.79 16.83 3.75
N SER A 336 13.55 17.01 4.22
CA SER A 336 13.23 17.39 5.60
C SER A 336 13.23 16.16 6.54
N ASP A 337 13.12 16.38 7.86
CA ASP A 337 12.92 15.32 8.87
C ASP A 337 11.49 14.79 8.80
N LEU A 338 11.22 13.93 7.80
CA LEU A 338 9.92 13.32 7.57
C LEU A 338 9.67 12.18 8.55
N ARG A 339 8.50 12.21 9.19
CA ARG A 339 8.08 11.19 10.16
C ARG A 339 6.61 10.87 9.99
N TRP A 340 6.24 9.65 10.36
CA TRP A 340 4.87 9.27 10.60
C TRP A 340 4.32 9.99 11.84
N ASN A 341 3.08 10.48 11.77
CA ASN A 341 2.41 11.17 12.87
C ASN A 341 2.15 10.19 14.01
N PRO A 342 2.79 10.35 15.19
CA PRO A 342 2.65 9.39 16.28
C PRO A 342 1.26 9.42 16.94
N THR A 343 0.49 10.49 16.72
CA THR A 343 -0.81 10.73 17.38
C THR A 343 -2.02 10.46 16.51
N TYR A 344 -1.82 10.14 15.22
CA TYR A 344 -2.93 9.79 14.33
C TYR A 344 -3.65 8.54 14.83
N LYS A 345 -4.96 8.49 14.60
CA LYS A 345 -5.82 7.37 14.99
C LYS A 345 -6.56 6.83 13.77
N PRO A 346 -6.14 5.69 13.18
CA PRO A 346 -6.92 5.01 12.18
C PRO A 346 -8.30 4.57 12.71
N TRP A 347 -9.20 4.32 11.79
CA TRP A 347 -10.52 3.75 12.05
C TRP A 347 -10.43 2.22 12.01
N PHE A 348 -11.02 1.52 12.98
CA PHE A 348 -10.84 0.08 13.10
C PHE A 348 -11.43 -0.68 11.91
N TYR A 349 -12.71 -0.53 11.63
CA TYR A 349 -13.35 -1.34 10.58
C TYR A 349 -12.92 -0.91 9.18
N ARG A 350 -12.76 0.40 8.96
CA ARG A 350 -12.32 0.95 7.66
C ARG A 350 -10.84 0.67 7.36
N ASP A 351 -9.93 0.97 8.28
CA ASP A 351 -8.49 1.03 8.00
C ASP A 351 -7.71 -0.20 8.51
N ILE A 352 -8.16 -0.86 9.57
CA ILE A 352 -7.42 -1.95 10.23
C ILE A 352 -7.98 -3.32 9.86
N TRP A 353 -9.30 -3.49 10.03
CA TRP A 353 -9.97 -4.76 9.81
C TRP A 353 -9.92 -5.18 8.34
N SER A 354 -10.00 -4.21 7.43
CA SER A 354 -9.79 -4.41 5.99
C SER A 354 -8.41 -4.98 5.64
N ILE A 355 -7.39 -4.83 6.49
CA ILE A 355 -6.07 -5.45 6.30
C ILE A 355 -6.04 -6.83 6.96
N LEU A 356 -6.41 -6.91 8.25
CA LEU A 356 -6.32 -8.16 9.04
C LEU A 356 -7.23 -9.27 8.49
N PHE A 357 -8.41 -8.91 7.99
CA PHE A 357 -9.40 -9.84 7.44
C PHE A 357 -8.83 -10.69 6.30
N ARG A 358 -7.98 -10.11 5.44
CA ARG A 358 -7.47 -10.77 4.24
C ARG A 358 -6.70 -12.05 4.58
N ALA A 359 -5.94 -12.04 5.68
CA ALA A 359 -5.09 -13.15 6.06
C ALA A 359 -5.90 -14.42 6.41
N ASP A 360 -7.11 -14.26 6.98
CA ASP A 360 -8.03 -15.38 7.20
C ASP A 360 -8.57 -15.93 5.88
N GLU A 361 -8.89 -15.06 4.92
CA GLU A 361 -9.45 -15.48 3.62
C GLU A 361 -8.51 -16.41 2.85
N TYR A 362 -7.20 -16.23 3.00
CA TYR A 362 -6.19 -17.09 2.36
C TYR A 362 -6.26 -18.54 2.85
N THR A 363 -6.76 -18.79 4.06
CA THR A 363 -6.91 -20.16 4.60
C THR A 363 -7.89 -21.02 3.81
N TYR A 364 -8.77 -20.39 3.01
CA TYR A 364 -9.71 -21.09 2.14
C TYR A 364 -9.15 -21.39 0.74
N LEU A 365 -7.98 -20.85 0.41
CA LEU A 365 -7.34 -20.97 -0.92
C LEU A 365 -6.16 -21.96 -0.91
N THR A 366 -5.77 -22.42 0.27
CA THR A 366 -4.63 -23.33 0.45
C THR A 366 -4.72 -24.15 1.74
N ASN A 367 -4.24 -25.39 1.70
CA ASN A 367 -4.05 -26.24 2.89
C ASN A 367 -2.64 -26.15 3.49
N VAL A 368 -1.69 -25.49 2.82
CA VAL A 368 -0.30 -25.34 3.27
C VAL A 368 -0.26 -24.60 4.61
N LEU A 369 -1.12 -23.59 4.77
CA LEU A 369 -1.25 -22.85 6.03
C LEU A 369 -1.92 -23.67 7.14
N ALA A 370 -2.83 -24.61 6.81
CA ALA A 370 -3.48 -25.46 7.82
C ALA A 370 -2.49 -26.44 8.49
N GLY A 371 -1.50 -26.94 7.74
CA GLY A 371 -0.45 -27.80 8.28
C GLY A 371 0.53 -27.08 9.22
N SER A 372 0.57 -25.75 9.17
CA SER A 372 1.55 -24.93 9.88
C SER A 372 1.15 -24.58 11.33
N ASN A 373 -0.06 -24.93 11.77
CA ASN A 373 -0.56 -24.74 13.14
C ASN A 373 -0.63 -23.26 13.61
N TYR A 374 -0.61 -22.30 12.68
CA TYR A 374 -0.68 -20.87 13.00
C TYR A 374 -2.14 -20.45 13.25
N PRO A 375 -2.45 -19.82 14.40
CA PRO A 375 -3.81 -19.43 14.75
C PRO A 375 -4.25 -18.12 14.06
N HIS A 376 -3.69 -17.72 12.91
CA HIS A 376 -4.01 -16.48 12.20
C HIS A 376 -5.27 -16.60 11.35
N ASN A 377 -6.37 -16.89 12.03
CA ASN A 377 -7.68 -17.07 11.44
C ASN A 377 -8.76 -16.59 12.42
N GLN A 378 -9.99 -16.61 11.95
CA GLN A 378 -11.18 -16.20 12.70
C GLN A 378 -11.85 -17.38 13.43
N SER A 379 -11.16 -18.52 13.60
CA SER A 379 -11.71 -19.67 14.34
C SER A 379 -11.83 -19.40 15.85
N PRO A 380 -12.58 -20.21 16.62
CA PRO A 380 -12.64 -20.06 18.08
C PRO A 380 -11.28 -20.16 18.80
N ARG A 381 -10.27 -20.77 18.18
CA ARG A 381 -8.88 -20.83 18.69
C ARG A 381 -7.95 -19.85 17.95
N GLY A 382 -8.47 -19.15 16.96
CA GLY A 382 -7.77 -18.15 16.17
C GLY A 382 -7.55 -16.86 16.92
N ASN A 383 -6.78 -15.96 16.32
CA ASN A 383 -6.44 -14.67 16.89
C ASN A 383 -7.00 -13.45 16.15
N PHE A 384 -7.78 -13.65 15.09
CA PHE A 384 -8.54 -12.60 14.45
C PHE A 384 -9.98 -12.58 14.94
N ASP A 385 -10.19 -11.90 16.06
CA ASP A 385 -11.50 -11.72 16.69
C ASP A 385 -11.88 -10.23 16.64
N PRO A 386 -12.82 -9.81 15.77
CA PRO A 386 -13.16 -8.40 15.62
C PRO A 386 -13.77 -7.80 16.89
N ASP A 387 -14.45 -8.58 17.73
CA ASP A 387 -15.06 -8.09 18.97
C ASP A 387 -14.01 -7.77 20.04
N LYS A 388 -12.85 -8.44 20.00
CA LYS A 388 -11.71 -8.13 20.89
C LYS A 388 -10.79 -7.06 20.30
N LEU A 389 -10.46 -7.20 19.03
CA LEU A 389 -9.47 -6.36 18.36
C LEU A 389 -9.96 -4.93 18.10
N SER A 390 -11.29 -4.73 18.06
CA SER A 390 -11.92 -3.42 17.87
C SER A 390 -12.05 -2.59 19.15
N ILE A 391 -11.68 -3.10 20.32
CA ILE A 391 -11.88 -2.39 21.59
C ILE A 391 -10.70 -1.45 21.88
N PRO A 392 -10.88 -0.11 21.81
CA PRO A 392 -9.82 0.84 22.12
C PRO A 392 -9.60 0.92 23.65
N PRO A 393 -8.44 1.45 24.08
CA PRO A 393 -8.18 1.77 25.48
C PRO A 393 -9.25 2.71 26.05
N LYS A 394 -9.73 2.45 27.27
CA LYS A 394 -10.75 3.28 27.96
C LYS A 394 -10.17 3.96 29.19
N LEU A 395 -10.24 5.30 29.20
CA LEU A 395 -9.83 6.11 30.34
C LEU A 395 -10.90 6.11 31.44
N ASN A 396 -10.51 5.82 32.68
CA ASN A 396 -11.37 6.03 33.84
C ASN A 396 -11.33 7.52 34.24
N GLU A 397 -12.20 8.32 33.65
CA GLU A 397 -12.23 9.78 33.82
C GLU A 397 -12.23 10.22 35.29
N LYS A 398 -13.03 9.57 36.15
CA LYS A 398 -13.10 9.95 37.57
C LYS A 398 -11.78 9.76 38.32
N SER A 399 -11.07 8.67 38.01
CA SER A 399 -9.80 8.36 38.67
C SER A 399 -8.67 9.20 38.07
N TYR A 400 -8.70 9.43 36.75
CA TYR A 400 -7.79 10.32 36.06
C TYR A 400 -7.88 11.77 36.55
N VAL A 401 -9.08 12.34 36.71
CA VAL A 401 -9.26 13.70 37.22
C VAL A 401 -8.61 13.85 38.61
N ARG A 402 -8.84 12.89 39.51
CA ARG A 402 -8.21 12.88 40.84
C ARG A 402 -6.68 12.79 40.76
N ALA A 403 -6.16 11.85 39.98
CA ALA A 403 -4.71 11.68 39.81
C ALA A 403 -4.06 12.91 39.18
N SER A 404 -4.74 13.57 38.24
CA SER A 404 -4.27 14.79 37.58
C SER A 404 -4.23 15.98 38.53
N GLN A 405 -5.25 16.14 39.37
CA GLN A 405 -5.24 17.15 40.44
C GLN A 405 -4.10 16.91 41.43
N SER A 406 -3.90 15.65 41.87
CA SER A 406 -2.78 15.30 42.74
C SER A 406 -1.41 15.57 42.09
N ALA A 407 -1.27 15.37 40.77
CA ALA A 407 -0.04 15.73 40.06
C ALA A 407 0.21 17.24 40.05
N VAL A 408 -0.84 18.06 39.87
CA VAL A 408 -0.72 19.53 39.94
C VAL A 408 -0.39 19.99 41.36
N GLU A 409 -1.02 19.42 42.39
CA GLU A 409 -0.69 19.69 43.80
C GLU A 409 0.77 19.30 44.13
N ALA A 410 1.24 18.18 43.60
CA ALA A 410 2.63 17.74 43.73
C ALA A 410 3.61 18.65 42.96
N ASN A 411 3.21 19.19 41.81
CA ASN A 411 3.99 20.21 41.10
C ASN A 411 4.09 21.50 41.92
N ASN A 412 2.95 21.97 42.43
CA ASN A 412 2.84 23.21 43.17
C ASN A 412 3.63 23.19 44.49
N SER A 413 3.65 22.03 45.16
CA SER A 413 4.40 21.84 46.41
C SER A 413 5.90 21.58 46.21
N GLY A 414 6.37 21.41 44.96
CA GLY A 414 7.72 20.99 44.63
C GLY A 414 7.99 19.49 44.78
N ALA A 415 6.98 18.69 45.19
CA ALA A 415 7.11 17.25 45.39
C ALA A 415 7.50 16.49 44.11
N LEU A 416 6.95 16.86 42.94
CA LEU A 416 7.33 16.24 41.65
C LEU A 416 8.83 16.37 41.34
N PHE A 417 9.44 17.49 41.70
CA PHE A 417 10.88 17.69 41.51
C PHE A 417 11.68 16.73 42.39
N PHE A 418 11.29 16.59 43.65
CA PHE A 418 11.94 15.68 44.60
C PHE A 418 11.77 14.21 44.21
N GLU A 419 10.60 13.80 43.74
CA GLU A 419 10.39 12.43 43.23
C GLU A 419 11.32 12.11 42.05
N ALA A 420 11.44 13.03 41.08
CA ALA A 420 12.33 12.86 39.94
C ALA A 420 13.82 12.90 40.33
N MET A 421 14.16 13.73 41.31
CA MET A 421 15.51 13.84 41.88
C MET A 421 15.91 12.55 42.60
N ASP A 422 15.06 12.06 43.50
CA ASP A 422 15.30 10.84 44.28
C ASP A 422 15.52 9.64 43.33
N ALA A 423 14.68 9.50 42.29
CA ALA A 423 14.85 8.44 41.28
C ALA A 423 16.17 8.57 40.48
N GLY A 424 16.57 9.80 40.12
CA GLY A 424 17.83 10.06 39.44
C GLY A 424 19.06 9.75 40.30
N LEU A 425 19.01 10.10 41.59
CA LEU A 425 20.08 9.85 42.55
C LEU A 425 20.17 8.36 42.93
N ASP A 426 19.04 7.65 43.06
CA ASP A 426 19.01 6.20 43.25
C ASP A 426 19.69 5.45 42.10
N LEU A 427 19.46 5.87 40.85
CA LEU A 427 20.13 5.30 39.68
C LEU A 427 21.66 5.51 39.75
N MET A 428 22.10 6.69 40.22
CA MET A 428 23.52 6.98 40.41
C MET A 428 24.14 6.12 41.53
N ASP A 429 23.43 5.94 42.66
CA ASP A 429 23.85 5.03 43.73
C ASP A 429 23.95 3.57 43.21
N GLN A 430 23.00 3.11 42.39
CA GLN A 430 23.04 1.76 41.78
C GLN A 430 24.21 1.59 40.79
N GLN A 431 24.48 2.59 39.96
CA GLN A 431 25.61 2.58 39.03
C GLN A 431 26.96 2.56 39.78
N ALA A 432 27.06 3.28 40.90
CA ALA A 432 28.24 3.27 41.76
C ALA A 432 28.47 1.88 42.38
N VAL A 433 27.41 1.22 42.88
CA VAL A 433 27.46 -0.13 43.47
C VAL A 433 27.94 -1.19 42.48
N ASN A 434 27.52 -1.09 41.21
CA ASN A 434 27.92 -2.06 40.17
C ASN A 434 29.38 -1.91 39.70
N SER A 435 30.06 -0.81 40.06
CA SER A 435 31.36 -0.45 39.49
C SER A 435 32.59 -0.93 40.26
N ARG A 436 32.52 -1.35 41.54
CA ARG A 436 33.66 -1.89 42.32
C ARG A 436 33.24 -2.80 43.50
N LYS A 437 34.06 -3.83 43.79
CA LYS A 437 33.92 -4.78 44.91
C LYS A 437 33.95 -4.08 46.29
N GLU A 438 32.83 -4.20 47.01
CA GLU A 438 32.61 -4.11 48.47
C GLU A 438 33.31 -3.02 49.34
N ARG A 439 32.46 -2.12 49.85
CA ARG A 439 32.17 -1.76 51.27
C ARG A 439 32.38 -0.32 51.74
N GLU A 440 31.26 0.20 52.25
CA GLU A 440 31.02 1.23 53.26
C GLU A 440 31.15 2.72 52.90
N GLY A 441 30.00 3.41 52.97
CA GLY A 441 29.94 4.71 53.63
C GLY A 441 29.06 5.76 52.98
N PHE A 442 29.09 5.88 51.65
CA PHE A 442 28.47 7.02 50.95
C PHE A 442 27.34 6.56 50.04
N ARG A 443 26.10 6.82 50.46
CA ARG A 443 24.90 6.75 49.61
C ARG A 443 24.37 8.16 49.47
N LEU A 444 24.25 8.65 48.24
CA LEU A 444 23.73 10.00 47.96
C LEU A 444 22.38 10.21 48.63
N MET A 445 21.52 9.18 48.61
CA MET A 445 20.21 9.23 49.25
C MET A 445 20.24 9.40 50.77
N ALA A 446 21.31 8.99 51.45
CA ALA A 446 21.46 9.21 52.89
C ALA A 446 21.90 10.64 53.22
N VAL A 447 22.64 11.27 52.31
CA VAL A 447 23.11 12.67 52.42
C VAL A 447 21.97 13.64 52.11
N VAL A 448 21.19 13.37 51.06
CA VAL A 448 19.98 14.13 50.70
C VAL A 448 19.02 14.28 51.87
N LYS A 449 18.76 13.19 52.60
CA LYS A 449 17.84 13.21 53.75
C LYS A 449 18.32 14.05 54.94
N LYS A 450 19.61 14.39 54.99
CA LYS A 450 20.25 15.16 56.08
C LYS A 450 20.71 16.55 55.64
N ALA A 451 20.62 16.88 54.35
CA ALA A 451 21.04 18.15 53.80
C ALA A 451 20.15 19.28 54.34
N SER A 452 20.78 20.28 54.96
CA SER A 452 20.13 21.45 55.54
C SER A 452 19.51 22.35 54.46
N SER A 453 20.13 22.41 53.28
CA SER A 453 19.61 23.12 52.09
C SER A 453 18.39 22.45 51.43
N ARG A 454 17.96 21.27 51.89
CA ARG A 454 16.76 20.59 51.35
C ARG A 454 15.48 21.41 51.56
N GLU A 455 15.33 22.03 52.73
CA GLU A 455 14.18 22.89 53.04
C GLU A 455 14.23 24.19 52.23
N GLU A 456 15.42 24.74 52.00
CA GLU A 456 15.65 25.92 51.17
C GLU A 456 15.24 25.65 49.71
N LEU A 457 15.64 24.51 49.16
CA LEU A 457 15.27 24.08 47.81
C LEU A 457 13.76 23.86 47.67
N LEU A 458 13.12 23.22 48.66
CA LEU A 458 11.67 23.04 48.67
C LEU A 458 10.93 24.39 48.68
N ALA A 459 11.36 25.32 49.53
CA ALA A 459 10.77 26.66 49.60
C ALA A 459 10.96 27.44 48.30
N ALA A 460 12.11 27.31 47.63
CA ALA A 460 12.36 27.94 46.34
C ALA A 460 11.49 27.34 45.22
N LEU A 461 11.28 26.02 45.20
CA LEU A 461 10.39 25.33 44.25
C LEU A 461 8.93 25.76 44.44
N GLN A 462 8.45 25.83 45.68
CA GLN A 462 7.08 26.29 46.01
C GLN A 462 6.88 27.73 45.59
N HIS A 463 7.81 28.62 45.93
CA HIS A 463 7.73 30.02 45.54
C HIS A 463 7.74 30.19 44.02
N PHE A 464 8.57 29.43 43.30
CA PHE A 464 8.55 29.41 41.85
C PHE A 464 7.20 28.96 41.30
N ALA A 465 6.61 27.92 41.89
CA ALA A 465 5.31 27.43 41.47
C ALA A 465 4.18 28.45 41.70
N GLU A 466 4.15 29.09 42.86
CA GLU A 466 3.18 30.14 43.21
C GLU A 466 3.24 31.32 42.23
N VAL A 467 4.45 31.79 41.89
CA VAL A 467 4.63 32.88 40.92
C VAL A 467 4.22 32.43 39.51
N THR A 468 4.53 31.18 39.13
CA THR A 468 4.26 30.67 37.77
C THR A 468 2.79 30.31 37.56
N CYS A 469 2.05 29.89 38.60
CA CYS A 469 0.63 29.58 38.46
C CYS A 469 -0.27 30.82 38.53
N GLY A 470 0.17 31.86 39.23
CA GLY A 470 -0.64 33.06 39.47
C GLY A 470 -1.95 32.72 40.19
N SER A 471 -3.08 33.16 39.62
CA SER A 471 -4.43 32.94 40.19
C SER A 471 -5.14 31.68 39.69
N ILE A 472 -4.48 30.84 38.88
CA ILE A 472 -5.10 29.63 38.33
C ILE A 472 -5.14 28.57 39.44
N PRO A 473 -6.33 28.09 39.84
CA PRO A 473 -6.43 27.11 40.91
C PRO A 473 -5.85 25.75 40.46
N PRO A 474 -5.21 24.98 41.37
CA PRO A 474 -4.70 23.64 41.07
C PRO A 474 -5.73 22.64 40.52
N THR A 475 -7.03 22.92 40.71
CA THR A 475 -8.13 22.12 40.19
C THR A 475 -8.33 22.25 38.68
N GLU A 476 -7.80 23.32 38.07
CA GLU A 476 -7.88 23.59 36.62
C GLU A 476 -6.60 23.12 35.91
N VAL A 477 -6.48 21.80 35.74
CA VAL A 477 -5.25 21.12 35.24
C VAL A 477 -4.78 21.65 33.89
N ASP A 478 -5.66 21.73 32.89
CA ASP A 478 -5.27 22.12 31.53
C ASP A 478 -4.87 23.61 31.46
N PRO A 479 -5.65 24.57 32.00
CA PRO A 479 -5.22 25.96 32.12
C PRO A 479 -3.91 26.13 32.91
N TYR A 480 -3.72 25.37 33.99
CA TYR A 480 -2.51 25.42 34.81
C TYR A 480 -1.27 25.06 33.99
N LEU A 481 -1.27 23.93 33.28
CA LEU A 481 -0.13 23.51 32.47
C LEU A 481 0.10 24.45 31.27
N ALA A 482 -0.97 24.91 30.62
CA ALA A 482 -0.87 25.82 29.47
C ALA A 482 -0.22 27.14 29.87
N HIS A 483 -0.64 27.73 30.99
CA HIS A 483 -0.07 28.97 31.50
C HIS A 483 1.41 28.79 31.91
N TRP A 484 1.73 27.69 32.57
CA TRP A 484 3.10 27.35 32.96
C TRP A 484 4.05 27.26 31.76
N LYS A 485 3.64 26.56 30.69
CA LYS A 485 4.40 26.46 29.44
C LYS A 485 4.57 27.81 28.74
N LEU A 486 3.52 28.65 28.76
CA LEU A 486 3.54 29.98 28.17
C LEU A 486 4.58 30.88 28.83
N LEU A 487 4.59 30.97 30.17
CA LEU A 487 5.56 31.80 30.90
C LEU A 487 7.00 31.34 30.66
N TYR A 488 7.23 30.02 30.59
CA TYR A 488 8.54 29.50 30.23
C TYR A 488 8.96 29.89 28.81
N ALA A 489 8.07 29.79 27.83
CA ALA A 489 8.35 30.21 26.45
C ALA A 489 8.70 31.70 26.38
N GLN A 490 7.92 32.55 27.06
CA GLN A 490 8.21 33.99 27.17
C GLN A 490 9.58 34.27 27.82
N SER A 491 10.00 33.45 28.79
CA SER A 491 11.31 33.59 29.42
C SER A 491 12.50 33.28 28.50
N LYS A 492 12.26 32.68 27.33
CA LYS A 492 13.28 32.30 26.34
C LYS A 492 13.39 33.28 25.17
N GLU A 493 12.33 34.05 24.91
CA GLU A 493 12.31 35.05 23.85
C GLU A 493 12.83 36.40 24.36
N ALA A 494 13.71 37.04 23.59
CA ALA A 494 14.35 38.29 23.99
C ALA A 494 13.39 39.50 24.03
N GLU A 495 12.25 39.40 23.35
CA GLU A 495 11.28 40.50 23.17
C GLU A 495 10.07 40.40 24.10
N THR A 496 9.92 39.31 24.85
CA THR A 496 8.83 39.10 25.80
C THR A 496 9.35 39.01 27.23
N ASP A 497 8.73 39.74 28.16
CA ASP A 497 9.10 39.69 29.58
C ASP A 497 8.03 38.90 30.38
N PRO A 498 8.36 37.74 30.97
CA PRO A 498 7.44 37.01 31.84
C PRO A 498 7.17 37.72 33.19
N GLY A 499 7.86 38.83 33.47
CA GLY A 499 7.70 39.68 34.63
C GLY A 499 8.85 39.58 35.64
N GLU A 500 8.99 40.62 36.47
CA GLU A 500 10.04 40.72 37.50
C GLU A 500 9.94 39.60 38.54
N ALA A 501 8.73 39.29 39.02
CA ALA A 501 8.49 38.23 39.99
C ALA A 501 8.95 36.85 39.49
N TYR A 502 8.74 36.56 38.20
CA TYR A 502 9.17 35.27 37.60
C TYR A 502 10.70 35.17 37.54
N ARG A 503 11.39 36.24 37.17
CA ARG A 503 12.87 36.28 37.18
C ARG A 503 13.44 36.09 38.57
N GLU A 504 12.89 36.78 39.56
CA GLU A 504 13.34 36.66 40.95
C GLU A 504 13.13 35.24 41.48
N ALA A 505 11.96 34.64 41.23
CA ALA A 505 11.69 33.27 41.63
C ALA A 505 12.60 32.25 40.92
N ARG A 506 12.93 32.47 39.63
CA ARG A 506 13.89 31.66 38.86
C ARG A 506 15.29 31.73 39.46
N ASP A 507 15.80 32.94 39.71
CA ASP A 507 17.16 33.15 40.20
C ASP A 507 17.32 32.58 41.62
N ARG A 508 16.25 32.71 42.44
CA ARG A 508 16.17 32.07 43.76
C ARG A 508 16.22 30.54 43.67
N LEU A 509 15.50 29.94 42.70
CA LEU A 509 15.53 28.49 42.47
C LEU A 509 16.91 28.01 42.00
N GLU A 510 17.54 28.72 41.06
CA GLU A 510 18.90 28.38 40.57
C GLU A 510 19.94 28.48 41.69
N THR A 511 19.83 29.49 42.55
CA THR A 511 20.71 29.64 43.74
C THR A 511 20.51 28.48 44.72
N ALA A 512 19.26 28.13 45.05
CA ALA A 512 18.96 27.04 45.97
C ALA A 512 19.46 25.67 45.44
N ILE A 513 19.38 25.45 44.12
CA ILE A 513 19.93 24.26 43.48
C ILE A 513 21.45 24.19 43.61
N HIS A 514 22.14 25.32 43.39
CA HIS A 514 23.59 25.37 43.51
C HIS A 514 24.03 25.06 44.95
N ASN A 515 23.42 25.71 45.94
CA ASN A 515 23.67 25.46 47.37
C ASN A 515 23.43 23.99 47.73
N PHE A 516 22.32 23.41 47.24
CA PHE A 516 21.98 22.01 47.48
C PHE A 516 22.99 21.06 46.85
N ALA A 517 23.42 21.30 45.62
CA ALA A 517 24.41 20.47 44.94
C ALA A 517 25.81 20.55 45.58
N GLU A 518 26.20 21.72 46.09
CA GLU A 518 27.43 21.88 46.89
C GLU A 518 27.38 21.06 48.17
N GLU A 519 26.26 21.08 48.92
CA GLU A 519 26.12 20.31 50.16
C GLU A 519 26.09 18.79 49.93
N LEU A 520 25.53 18.34 48.80
CA LEU A 520 25.53 16.92 48.41
C LEU A 520 26.91 16.40 47.96
N THR A 521 27.88 17.29 47.76
CA THR A 521 29.20 16.91 47.27
C THR A 521 30.10 16.48 48.43
N PRO A 522 30.67 15.26 48.42
CA PRO A 522 31.51 14.80 49.51
C PRO A 522 32.75 15.68 49.69
N PRO A 523 33.25 15.87 50.93
CA PRO A 523 34.45 16.67 51.19
C PRO A 523 35.66 16.15 50.40
N ARG A 524 36.44 17.07 49.83
CA ARG A 524 37.69 16.81 49.06
C ARG A 524 38.66 15.82 49.75
N ALA A 525 38.60 15.69 51.08
CA ALA A 525 39.44 14.81 51.88
C ALA A 525 39.14 13.30 51.70
N LEU A 526 37.92 12.90 51.31
CA LEU A 526 37.57 11.49 51.07
C LEU A 526 38.05 10.99 49.70
N VAL A 527 38.08 11.86 48.68
CA VAL A 527 38.53 11.52 47.33
C VAL A 527 40.07 11.46 47.23
N ALA A 528 40.77 12.24 48.06
CA ALA A 528 42.23 12.25 48.10
C ALA A 528 42.84 11.04 48.84
N ALA A 529 42.08 10.37 49.69
CA ALA A 529 42.56 9.23 50.48
C ALA A 529 42.68 7.92 49.67
N GLU A 530 42.08 7.84 48.48
CA GLU A 530 42.01 6.60 47.69
C GLU A 530 43.14 6.40 46.66
N ASN A 531 44.07 7.34 46.49
CA ASN A 531 45.20 7.10 45.56
C ASN A 531 46.46 7.92 45.87
N PRO A 532 47.35 7.44 46.75
CA PRO A 532 48.68 8.04 46.95
C PRO A 532 49.64 7.79 45.77
N ALA A 533 49.29 6.92 44.82
CA ALA A 533 50.20 6.43 43.77
C ALA A 533 50.02 7.10 42.39
N ALA A 534 49.06 8.00 42.19
CA ALA A 534 48.81 8.62 40.89
C ALA A 534 49.61 9.92 40.65
N SER A 535 50.53 10.26 41.55
CA SER A 535 51.49 11.34 41.30
C SER A 535 52.75 10.71 40.72
N LEU A 536 52.75 10.52 39.40
CA LEU A 536 53.88 10.58 38.47
C LEU A 536 53.50 9.84 37.18
N THR A 537 53.51 10.58 36.06
CA THR A 537 53.39 10.13 34.67
C THR A 537 52.00 9.68 34.16
N ALA A 538 51.29 10.59 33.47
CA ALA A 538 50.66 10.40 32.15
C ALA A 538 49.54 11.42 31.90
N THR A 539 49.63 12.15 30.80
CA THR A 539 48.57 13.03 30.27
C THR A 539 47.43 12.19 29.68
N THR A 540 46.31 12.10 30.39
CA THR A 540 45.07 11.47 29.89
C THR A 540 44.38 12.39 28.86
N PRO A 541 43.90 11.89 27.71
CA PRO A 541 43.14 12.68 26.73
C PRO A 541 41.85 13.26 27.33
N PRO A 542 41.36 14.44 26.87
CA PRO A 542 40.21 15.11 27.45
C PRO A 542 38.90 14.29 27.40
N SER A 543 38.80 13.30 26.52
CA SER A 543 37.63 12.42 26.37
C SER A 543 37.53 11.30 27.42
N GLN A 544 38.52 11.15 28.31
CA GLN A 544 38.56 10.09 29.34
C GLN A 544 38.69 10.62 30.78
N GLN A 545 38.46 11.91 31.01
CA GLN A 545 38.37 12.45 32.38
C GLN A 545 37.08 11.96 33.06
N ALA A 546 37.21 11.27 34.19
CA ALA A 546 36.06 10.91 35.02
C ALA A 546 35.32 12.20 35.44
N VAL A 547 34.02 12.28 35.12
CA VAL A 547 33.17 13.40 35.53
C VAL A 547 33.17 13.47 37.05
N SER A 548 33.55 14.62 37.62
CA SER A 548 33.50 14.82 39.08
C SER A 548 32.07 14.54 39.59
N PRO A 549 31.89 13.82 40.72
CA PRO A 549 30.57 13.56 41.30
C PRO A 549 29.73 14.84 41.48
N HIS A 550 30.37 15.94 41.87
CA HIS A 550 29.73 17.27 41.95
C HIS A 550 29.11 17.71 40.61
N ARG A 551 29.88 17.57 39.53
CA ARG A 551 29.44 17.96 38.18
C ARG A 551 28.30 17.07 37.70
N ALA A 552 28.31 15.79 38.03
CA ALA A 552 27.21 14.88 37.69
C ALA A 552 25.91 15.22 38.44
N ILE A 553 26.00 15.50 39.74
CA ILE A 553 24.85 15.91 40.57
C ILE A 553 24.28 17.25 40.09
N LEU A 554 25.14 18.25 39.88
CA LEU A 554 24.73 19.54 39.32
C LEU A 554 24.04 19.37 37.96
N THR A 555 24.62 18.56 37.05
CA THR A 555 24.02 18.33 35.73
C THR A 555 22.63 17.69 35.83
N LEU A 556 22.42 16.76 36.77
CA LEU A 556 21.11 16.16 37.03
C LEU A 556 20.11 17.21 37.54
N LEU A 557 20.50 18.00 38.55
CA LEU A 557 19.62 19.01 39.16
C LEU A 557 19.29 20.16 38.20
N ASP A 558 20.26 20.62 37.40
CA ASP A 558 20.04 21.64 36.38
C ASP A 558 19.08 21.13 35.29
N ARG A 559 19.23 19.86 34.89
CA ARG A 559 18.29 19.23 33.95
C ARG A 559 16.88 19.17 34.53
N LEU A 560 16.74 18.71 35.77
CA LEU A 560 15.44 18.63 36.44
C LEU A 560 14.82 20.03 36.65
N SER A 561 15.64 21.04 36.95
CA SER A 561 15.21 22.44 37.05
C SER A 561 14.67 22.95 35.73
N SER A 562 15.39 22.67 34.63
CA SER A 562 14.91 23.02 33.31
C SER A 562 13.59 22.32 33.00
N GLN A 563 13.44 21.03 33.32
CA GLN A 563 12.21 20.26 33.08
C GLN A 563 11.03 20.71 33.97
N PHE A 564 11.30 21.14 35.21
CA PHE A 564 10.30 21.70 36.09
C PHE A 564 9.80 23.05 35.58
N ARG A 565 10.74 23.96 35.27
CA ARG A 565 10.43 25.30 34.75
C ARG A 565 9.69 25.26 33.41
N SER A 566 10.04 24.33 32.52
CA SER A 566 9.34 24.14 31.24
C SER A 566 7.96 23.49 31.36
N GLY A 567 7.59 23.01 32.55
CA GLY A 567 6.37 22.22 32.75
C GLY A 567 6.46 20.79 32.20
N THR A 568 7.64 20.34 31.77
CA THR A 568 7.86 18.98 31.27
C THR A 568 7.62 17.93 32.35
N LEU A 569 8.09 18.16 33.59
CA LEU A 569 7.85 17.22 34.69
C LEU A 569 6.35 17.02 34.98
N LEU A 570 5.57 18.12 34.99
CA LEU A 570 4.12 18.05 35.17
C LEU A 570 3.44 17.38 33.98
N ALA A 571 3.82 17.72 32.74
CA ALA A 571 3.28 17.06 31.56
C ALA A 571 3.53 15.54 31.58
N ASP A 572 4.73 15.12 31.97
CA ASP A 572 5.08 13.70 32.09
C ASP A 572 4.29 13.02 33.22
N ALA A 573 4.08 13.71 34.35
CA ALA A 573 3.25 13.20 35.45
C ALA A 573 1.79 13.03 35.04
N LEU A 574 1.21 14.00 34.31
CA LEU A 574 -0.14 13.93 33.77
C LEU A 574 -0.28 12.81 32.72
N ALA A 575 0.74 12.61 31.89
CA ALA A 575 0.78 11.49 30.94
C ALA A 575 0.83 10.14 31.66
N ARG A 576 1.64 9.99 32.72
CA ARG A 576 1.67 8.80 33.58
C ARG A 576 0.31 8.55 34.25
N ALA A 577 -0.27 9.59 34.86
CA ALA A 577 -1.59 9.51 35.48
C ALA A 577 -2.65 9.05 34.47
N ARG A 578 -2.62 9.55 33.23
CA ARG A 578 -3.51 9.09 32.17
C ARG A 578 -3.29 7.61 31.85
N ALA A 579 -2.04 7.18 31.67
CA ALA A 579 -1.70 5.79 31.35
C ALA A 579 -2.14 4.82 32.45
N GLU A 580 -1.86 5.13 33.72
CA GLU A 580 -2.23 4.30 34.88
C GLU A 580 -3.75 4.19 35.08
N ASN A 581 -4.51 5.20 34.64
CA ASN A 581 -5.96 5.23 34.71
C ASN A 581 -6.65 4.78 33.41
N THR A 582 -5.88 4.33 32.41
CA THR A 582 -6.41 3.79 31.15
C THR A 582 -6.39 2.27 31.18
N ALA A 583 -7.57 1.65 31.03
CA ALA A 583 -7.70 0.20 30.90
C ALA A 583 -7.65 -0.20 29.42
N ASP A 584 -6.73 -1.10 29.08
CA ASP A 584 -6.62 -1.68 27.74
C ASP A 584 -6.54 -3.21 27.82
N PRO A 585 -7.70 -3.90 27.93
CA PRO A 585 -7.75 -5.34 28.17
C PRO A 585 -7.17 -6.17 27.01
N PHE A 586 -7.10 -5.62 25.79
CA PHE A 586 -6.67 -6.33 24.60
C PHE A 586 -5.36 -5.82 24.01
N ARG A 587 -4.62 -4.95 24.74
CA ARG A 587 -3.29 -4.46 24.32
C ARG A 587 -2.37 -5.59 23.94
N ALA A 588 -2.21 -6.57 24.83
CA ALA A 588 -1.29 -7.69 24.65
C ALA A 588 -1.59 -8.49 23.37
N TYR A 589 -2.88 -8.60 23.02
CA TYR A 589 -3.36 -9.32 21.86
C TYR A 589 -3.05 -8.58 20.56
N ARG A 590 -3.37 -7.28 20.51
CA ARG A 590 -3.04 -6.44 19.36
C ARG A 590 -1.53 -6.29 19.16
N THR A 591 -0.78 -6.09 20.25
CA THR A 591 0.68 -6.05 20.16
C THR A 591 1.19 -7.36 19.60
N TYR A 592 0.81 -8.51 20.16
CA TYR A 592 1.27 -9.82 19.67
C TYR A 592 1.11 -9.99 18.15
N LEU A 593 -0.06 -9.60 17.60
CA LEU A 593 -0.31 -9.61 16.17
C LEU A 593 0.57 -8.65 15.38
N TYR A 594 0.70 -7.40 15.85
CA TYR A 594 1.63 -6.45 15.22
C TYR A 594 3.06 -6.98 15.21
N ASP A 595 3.46 -7.72 16.25
CA ASP A 595 4.85 -8.15 16.44
C ASP A 595 5.25 -9.33 15.58
N LEU A 596 4.25 -10.09 15.15
CA LEU A 596 4.37 -11.13 14.14
C LEU A 596 4.61 -10.55 12.76
N LEU A 597 4.22 -9.30 12.50
CA LEU A 597 4.40 -8.69 11.18
C LEU A 597 5.87 -8.35 10.96
N ARG A 598 6.38 -8.79 9.82
CA ARG A 598 7.67 -8.37 9.28
C ARG A 598 7.72 -6.85 9.17
N LYS A 599 8.81 -6.26 9.64
CA LYS A 599 9.07 -4.82 9.54
C LYS A 599 9.91 -4.53 8.30
N THR A 600 9.90 -3.27 7.87
CA THR A 600 10.78 -2.74 6.83
C THR A 600 12.24 -3.10 7.14
N GLY A 601 12.92 -3.73 6.19
CA GLY A 601 14.29 -4.24 6.36
C GLY A 601 14.40 -5.67 6.90
N GLU A 602 13.28 -6.34 7.22
CA GLU A 602 13.24 -7.74 7.67
C GLU A 602 12.79 -8.72 6.54
N GLU A 603 12.82 -8.30 5.27
CA GLU A 603 12.41 -9.06 4.06
C GLU A 603 13.14 -10.40 3.93
N ASN A 604 14.34 -10.50 4.51
CA ASN A 604 15.18 -11.69 4.44
C ASN A 604 15.23 -12.49 5.75
N VAL A 605 14.59 -11.99 6.81
CA VAL A 605 14.66 -12.56 8.15
C VAL A 605 13.65 -13.71 8.31
N PHE A 606 14.17 -14.89 8.62
CA PHE A 606 13.40 -16.07 9.02
C PHE A 606 13.69 -16.42 10.48
N ARG A 607 12.65 -16.60 11.32
CA ARG A 607 12.81 -16.79 12.79
C ARG A 607 12.20 -18.12 13.24
N VAL A 608 13.02 -18.99 13.86
CA VAL A 608 12.54 -20.27 14.45
C VAL A 608 13.08 -20.57 15.88
N GLU A 609 14.13 -19.92 16.42
CA GLU A 609 14.75 -20.28 17.73
C GLU A 609 14.35 -19.42 18.98
N THR A 610 14.79 -19.82 20.20
CA THR A 610 14.17 -19.55 21.55
C THR A 610 14.89 -18.59 22.55
N LYS A 611 14.12 -17.59 23.07
CA LYS A 611 14.04 -16.89 24.41
C LYS A 611 15.08 -15.83 24.89
N PRO A 612 14.71 -14.84 25.77
CA PRO A 612 13.64 -14.88 26.80
C PRO A 612 12.60 -13.74 27.00
N SER A 613 12.67 -12.52 26.43
CA SER A 613 11.69 -11.44 26.74
C SER A 613 10.59 -11.17 25.70
N SER A 614 10.52 -12.02 24.67
CA SER A 614 9.36 -12.31 23.84
C SER A 614 8.89 -11.28 22.81
N ARG A 615 8.68 -11.80 21.60
CA ARG A 615 7.55 -11.62 20.66
C ARG A 615 7.74 -12.78 19.67
N VAL A 616 6.74 -13.62 19.39
CA VAL A 616 6.79 -14.58 18.25
C VAL A 616 7.70 -15.83 18.40
N HIS A 617 7.77 -16.48 19.57
CA HIS A 617 8.58 -17.71 19.73
C HIS A 617 8.17 -18.85 18.79
N HIS A 618 9.13 -19.37 18.01
CA HIS A 618 9.02 -20.53 17.10
C HIS A 618 8.06 -20.34 15.91
N LEU A 619 7.86 -19.10 15.47
CA LEU A 619 6.94 -18.74 14.40
C LEU A 619 7.68 -17.85 13.37
N PRO A 620 7.64 -18.12 12.04
CA PRO A 620 8.08 -17.19 11.05
C PRO A 620 7.16 -15.96 11.06
N LEU A 621 7.71 -14.85 10.59
CA LEU A 621 6.99 -13.57 10.53
C LEU A 621 5.93 -13.60 9.43
N MET A 622 4.88 -12.82 9.64
CA MET A 622 3.75 -12.63 8.74
C MET A 622 3.94 -11.39 7.85
N PRO A 623 3.34 -11.38 6.65
CA PRO A 623 2.73 -12.54 5.98
C PRO A 623 3.78 -13.58 5.58
N LEU A 624 3.42 -14.87 5.69
CA LEU A 624 4.27 -15.99 5.23
C LEU A 624 4.06 -16.22 3.73
N LEU A 625 4.42 -15.22 2.95
CA LEU A 625 4.36 -15.22 1.48
C LEU A 625 5.75 -14.86 0.93
N SER A 626 6.03 -15.29 -0.29
CA SER A 626 7.24 -14.98 -1.04
C SER A 626 7.36 -13.47 -1.27
N GLY A 627 8.58 -12.95 -1.14
CA GLY A 627 8.92 -11.54 -1.39
C GLY A 627 9.32 -11.30 -2.85
N ASP A 628 9.86 -10.11 -3.12
CA ASP A 628 10.17 -9.68 -4.51
C ASP A 628 11.37 -10.42 -5.14
N ASN A 629 12.21 -11.08 -4.34
CA ASN A 629 13.28 -11.95 -4.84
C ASN A 629 13.64 -13.08 -3.86
N PRO A 630 12.90 -14.20 -3.91
CA PRO A 630 13.22 -15.42 -3.18
C PRO A 630 14.02 -16.43 -4.02
N ILE A 631 14.49 -16.06 -5.22
CA ILE A 631 15.02 -17.00 -6.22
C ILE A 631 16.54 -16.87 -6.37
N SER A 632 17.07 -15.65 -6.41
CA SER A 632 18.47 -15.37 -6.71
C SER A 632 19.21 -14.65 -5.56
N ASN A 633 20.54 -14.72 -5.55
CA ASN A 633 21.36 -14.05 -4.52
C ASN A 633 21.59 -12.55 -4.81
N ASN A 634 21.19 -12.06 -5.99
CA ASN A 634 21.37 -10.66 -6.35
C ASN A 634 20.18 -9.85 -5.86
N LEU A 635 20.37 -8.94 -4.90
CA LEU A 635 19.29 -8.19 -4.24
C LEU A 635 18.20 -9.13 -3.68
N PRO A 636 18.52 -9.99 -2.70
CA PRO A 636 17.54 -10.91 -2.14
C PRO A 636 16.44 -10.14 -1.38
N SER A 637 15.20 -10.58 -1.57
CA SER A 637 14.01 -10.14 -0.82
C SER A 637 13.09 -11.35 -0.68
N LYS A 638 13.38 -12.18 0.32
CA LYS A 638 12.83 -13.55 0.42
C LYS A 638 11.34 -13.59 0.72
N PHE A 639 10.88 -12.74 1.62
CA PHE A 639 9.53 -12.80 2.15
C PHE A 639 8.81 -11.48 1.97
N LEU A 640 7.49 -11.55 1.78
CA LEU A 640 6.66 -10.37 1.64
C LEU A 640 6.65 -9.55 2.93
N CYS A 641 6.78 -8.23 2.76
CA CYS A 641 6.52 -7.24 3.79
C CYS A 641 5.28 -6.43 3.39
N LEU A 642 4.46 -6.05 4.37
CA LEU A 642 3.40 -5.07 4.13
C LEU A 642 4.02 -3.71 3.81
N THR A 643 3.27 -2.81 3.18
CA THR A 643 3.73 -1.44 2.91
C THR A 643 3.98 -0.67 4.20
N ASP A 644 4.84 0.35 4.15
CA ASP A 644 5.13 1.19 5.32
C ASP A 644 3.86 1.86 5.86
N PHE A 645 2.95 2.28 4.99
CA PHE A 645 1.64 2.81 5.37
C PHE A 645 0.78 1.78 6.11
N GLN A 646 0.64 0.55 5.60
CA GLN A 646 -0.10 -0.52 6.29
C GLN A 646 0.53 -0.83 7.66
N LEU A 647 1.86 -0.94 7.73
CA LEU A 647 2.59 -1.16 8.97
C LEU A 647 2.40 -0.02 9.98
N TYR A 648 2.35 1.22 9.51
CA TYR A 648 2.07 2.39 10.33
C TYR A 648 0.66 2.33 10.94
N LEU A 649 -0.38 2.05 10.14
CA LEU A 649 -1.75 1.92 10.63
C LEU A 649 -1.86 0.80 11.68
N LEU A 650 -1.26 -0.36 11.39
CA LEU A 650 -1.24 -1.51 12.31
C LEU A 650 -0.41 -1.22 13.57
N LYS A 651 0.62 -0.39 13.50
CA LYS A 651 1.36 0.08 14.69
C LYS A 651 0.47 0.93 15.58
N GLN A 652 -0.22 1.92 15.01
CA GLN A 652 -1.14 2.78 15.78
C GLN A 652 -2.22 1.94 16.46
N TRP A 653 -2.83 1.00 15.75
CA TRP A 653 -3.78 0.04 16.32
C TRP A 653 -3.16 -0.84 17.42
N GLY A 654 -1.97 -1.40 17.18
CA GLY A 654 -1.22 -2.21 18.14
C GLY A 654 -0.94 -1.46 19.45
N GLU A 655 -0.69 -0.15 19.36
CA GLU A 655 -0.46 0.75 20.49
C GLU A 655 -1.74 1.25 21.17
N GLY A 656 -2.92 0.93 20.61
CA GLY A 656 -4.22 1.39 21.12
C GLY A 656 -4.64 2.78 20.63
N ASN A 657 -3.93 3.35 19.66
CA ASN A 657 -4.25 4.65 19.05
C ASN A 657 -5.17 4.47 17.84
N PHE A 658 -6.44 4.15 18.06
CA PHE A 658 -7.41 4.00 16.97
C PHE A 658 -8.82 4.35 17.45
N TYR A 659 -9.73 4.57 16.50
CA TYR A 659 -11.15 4.74 16.76
C TYR A 659 -11.90 3.46 16.40
N ASN A 660 -12.92 3.13 17.20
CA ASN A 660 -13.95 2.20 16.79
C ASN A 660 -15.18 3.02 16.40
N GLU A 661 -15.47 3.07 15.11
CA GLU A 661 -16.47 3.93 14.50
C GLU A 661 -17.88 3.67 15.06
N ILE A 662 -18.16 2.42 15.47
CA ILE A 662 -19.42 2.04 16.11
C ILE A 662 -19.49 2.60 17.52
N LEU A 663 -18.42 2.49 18.32
CA LEU A 663 -18.37 3.00 19.69
C LEU A 663 -18.38 4.53 19.75
N GLU A 664 -17.82 5.19 18.74
CA GLU A 664 -17.90 6.65 18.58
C GLU A 664 -19.28 7.12 18.09
N GLY A 665 -20.14 6.21 17.63
CA GLY A 665 -21.48 6.52 17.11
C GLY A 665 -21.47 7.14 15.71
N TRP A 666 -20.37 7.01 14.96
CA TRP A 666 -20.25 7.52 13.59
C TRP A 666 -20.93 6.60 12.57
N VAL A 667 -20.95 5.29 12.86
CA VAL A 667 -21.56 4.27 12.00
C VAL A 667 -22.43 3.33 12.84
N PRO A 668 -23.69 3.04 12.44
CA PRO A 668 -24.51 2.05 13.13
C PRO A 668 -23.91 0.64 13.04
N ALA A 669 -24.01 -0.15 14.12
CA ALA A 669 -23.50 -1.52 14.13
C ALA A 669 -24.11 -2.41 13.05
N SER A 670 -25.34 -2.13 12.61
CA SER A 670 -26.02 -2.86 11.54
C SER A 670 -25.44 -2.63 10.14
N GLU A 671 -24.63 -1.58 9.94
CA GLU A 671 -24.02 -1.25 8.64
C GLU A 671 -22.63 -1.89 8.46
N ILE A 672 -22.05 -2.43 9.54
CA ILE A 672 -20.76 -3.10 9.55
C ILE A 672 -20.97 -4.62 9.63
N ASP A 673 -20.58 -5.33 8.58
CA ASP A 673 -20.43 -6.78 8.59
C ASP A 673 -18.93 -7.14 8.66
N PRO A 674 -18.40 -7.57 9.82
CA PRO A 674 -16.99 -7.93 9.94
C PRO A 674 -16.61 -9.13 9.05
N TRP A 675 -17.58 -9.92 8.57
CA TRP A 675 -17.32 -11.08 7.72
C TRP A 675 -17.30 -10.73 6.22
N GLN A 676 -17.68 -9.49 5.88
CA GLN A 676 -17.74 -8.95 4.53
C GLN A 676 -17.40 -7.44 4.52
N PRO A 677 -16.17 -7.05 4.90
CA PRO A 677 -15.80 -5.65 5.12
C PRO A 677 -15.92 -4.75 3.86
N TYR A 678 -16.01 -5.36 2.67
CA TYR A 678 -16.05 -4.63 1.40
C TYR A 678 -17.44 -4.54 0.76
N LEU A 679 -18.46 -5.26 1.29
CA LEU A 679 -19.74 -5.46 0.61
C LEU A 679 -20.50 -4.16 0.31
N ASN A 680 -20.44 -3.20 1.24
CA ASN A 680 -21.22 -1.96 1.17
C ASN A 680 -20.39 -0.77 0.61
N LEU A 681 -19.20 -1.02 0.07
CA LEU A 681 -18.38 0.04 -0.51
C LEU A 681 -18.94 0.46 -1.87
N GLN A 682 -19.20 1.76 -2.02
CA GLN A 682 -19.66 2.41 -3.24
C GLN A 682 -18.81 3.66 -3.46
N ALA A 683 -18.26 3.84 -4.66
CA ALA A 683 -17.47 5.02 -4.98
C ALA A 683 -18.37 6.25 -5.11
N LYS A 684 -18.12 7.28 -4.30
CA LYS A 684 -18.81 8.58 -4.34
C LYS A 684 -17.99 9.59 -5.15
N THR A 685 -16.67 9.49 -5.07
CA THR A 685 -15.73 10.37 -5.78
C THR A 685 -14.99 9.63 -6.89
N GLY A 686 -14.38 10.37 -7.82
CA GLY A 686 -13.50 9.78 -8.82
C GLY A 686 -12.28 9.08 -8.21
N LEU A 687 -11.71 9.64 -7.14
CA LEU A 687 -10.57 9.03 -6.44
C LEU A 687 -10.94 7.72 -5.75
N GLU A 688 -12.12 7.62 -5.14
CA GLU A 688 -12.60 6.35 -4.58
C GLU A 688 -12.77 5.29 -5.67
N LEU A 689 -13.28 5.66 -6.85
CA LEU A 689 -13.37 4.74 -7.99
C LEU A 689 -11.98 4.27 -8.43
N ASP A 690 -10.99 5.17 -8.50
CA ASP A 690 -9.60 4.82 -8.82
C ASP A 690 -9.06 3.75 -7.86
N ARG A 691 -9.19 4.01 -6.55
CA ARG A 691 -8.73 3.14 -5.48
C ARG A 691 -9.42 1.78 -5.48
N TYR A 692 -10.74 1.78 -5.63
CA TYR A 692 -11.53 0.55 -5.57
C TYR A 692 -11.29 -0.38 -6.75
N VAL A 693 -11.08 0.17 -7.95
CA VAL A 693 -10.74 -0.62 -9.13
C VAL A 693 -9.38 -1.30 -8.93
N ILE A 694 -8.35 -0.55 -8.54
CA ILE A 694 -6.99 -1.12 -8.42
C ILE A 694 -6.77 -1.97 -7.16
N SER A 695 -7.66 -1.87 -6.17
CA SER A 695 -7.67 -2.77 -5.01
C SER A 695 -7.84 -4.24 -5.42
N ASN A 696 -8.36 -4.52 -6.62
CA ASN A 696 -8.54 -5.87 -7.15
C ASN A 696 -7.32 -6.41 -7.93
N LEU A 697 -6.15 -5.75 -7.84
CA LEU A 697 -4.89 -6.16 -8.46
C LEU A 697 -3.84 -6.45 -7.37
N ALA A 698 -2.90 -7.36 -7.65
CA ALA A 698 -1.79 -7.61 -6.74
C ALA A 698 -0.87 -6.38 -6.62
N GLY A 699 -0.50 -6.04 -5.39
CA GLY A 699 0.51 -5.01 -5.09
C GLY A 699 1.86 -5.58 -4.66
N GLY A 700 1.97 -6.90 -4.52
CA GLY A 700 3.22 -7.53 -4.16
C GLY A 700 3.05 -8.99 -3.73
N ALA A 701 4.09 -9.82 -3.80
CA ALA A 701 5.40 -9.50 -4.34
C ALA A 701 5.41 -9.20 -5.87
N PHE A 702 6.47 -8.57 -6.36
CA PHE A 702 6.69 -8.27 -7.77
C PHE A 702 7.84 -9.13 -8.34
N CYS A 703 7.57 -10.41 -8.54
CA CYS A 703 8.53 -11.37 -9.11
C CYS A 703 7.93 -12.27 -10.23
N PRO A 704 7.55 -11.72 -11.40
CA PRO A 704 7.46 -10.30 -11.74
C PRO A 704 6.24 -9.59 -11.17
N GLY A 705 5.26 -10.35 -10.65
CA GLY A 705 3.99 -9.84 -10.14
C GLY A 705 2.83 -10.52 -10.86
N ALA A 706 1.67 -9.88 -10.86
CA ALA A 706 0.46 -10.41 -11.50
C ALA A 706 0.14 -9.67 -12.81
N GLU A 707 -0.72 -8.67 -12.78
CA GLU A 707 -1.06 -7.86 -13.94
C GLU A 707 0.06 -6.88 -14.32
N VAL A 708 0.80 -6.41 -13.31
CA VAL A 708 1.90 -5.44 -13.40
C VAL A 708 2.99 -5.79 -12.38
N GLY A 709 4.16 -5.18 -12.52
CA GLY A 709 5.32 -5.41 -11.66
C GLY A 709 5.77 -4.16 -10.89
N TRP A 710 7.00 -4.20 -10.39
CA TRP A 710 7.59 -3.19 -9.50
C TRP A 710 7.63 -1.76 -10.08
N ILE A 711 7.47 -1.57 -11.40
CA ILE A 711 7.43 -0.23 -12.00
C ILE A 711 6.35 0.65 -11.37
N MET A 712 5.28 0.05 -10.85
CA MET A 712 4.20 0.76 -10.17
C MET A 712 4.66 1.49 -8.89
N ARG A 713 5.80 1.13 -8.30
CA ARG A 713 6.41 1.83 -7.16
C ARG A 713 7.25 3.05 -7.55
N ASN A 714 7.52 3.24 -8.84
CA ASN A 714 8.39 4.33 -9.30
C ASN A 714 7.60 5.65 -9.41
N PRO A 715 7.84 6.66 -8.57
CA PRO A 715 7.09 7.91 -8.62
C PRO A 715 7.26 8.66 -9.95
N SER A 716 8.31 8.39 -10.72
CA SER A 716 8.59 9.07 -11.99
C SER A 716 7.59 8.75 -13.11
N ILE A 717 6.84 7.65 -12.99
CA ILE A 717 5.83 7.27 -13.99
C ILE A 717 4.49 7.98 -13.76
N TYR A 718 4.36 8.78 -12.71
CA TYR A 718 3.12 9.45 -12.34
C TYR A 718 3.23 10.96 -12.52
N VAL A 719 2.13 11.61 -12.90
CA VAL A 719 2.00 13.08 -12.83
C VAL A 719 1.42 13.52 -11.49
N GLU A 720 0.50 12.72 -10.96
CA GLU A 720 -0.02 12.75 -9.60
C GLU A 720 -0.37 11.29 -9.23
N PRO A 721 -0.53 10.95 -7.94
CA PRO A 721 -0.95 9.59 -7.56
C PRO A 721 -2.17 9.12 -8.35
N TYR A 722 -2.20 7.86 -8.75
CA TYR A 722 -3.27 7.28 -9.57
C TYR A 722 -3.39 7.84 -11.00
N ARG A 723 -2.43 8.65 -11.47
CA ARG A 723 -2.38 9.14 -12.86
C ARG A 723 -1.03 8.90 -13.52
N ILE A 724 -1.02 7.97 -14.46
CA ILE A 724 0.17 7.64 -15.25
C ILE A 724 0.54 8.83 -16.14
N LYS A 725 1.80 9.21 -16.08
CA LYS A 725 2.42 10.18 -16.97
C LYS A 725 2.65 9.55 -18.33
N ALA A 726 1.76 9.83 -19.28
CA ALA A 726 1.83 9.32 -20.64
C ALA A 726 2.71 10.20 -21.56
N ASP A 727 3.45 9.58 -22.48
CA ASP A 727 4.22 10.26 -23.53
C ASP A 727 3.28 11.04 -24.48
N PRO A 728 3.35 12.39 -24.51
CA PRO A 728 2.43 13.25 -25.30
C PRO A 728 2.34 12.92 -26.79
N LEU A 729 3.37 12.28 -27.37
CA LEU A 729 3.38 11.87 -28.77
C LEU A 729 2.35 10.77 -29.07
N PHE A 730 2.09 9.93 -28.07
CA PHE A 730 1.16 8.80 -28.12
C PHE A 730 -0.13 9.09 -27.35
N SER A 731 -0.11 10.13 -26.50
CA SER A 731 -1.21 10.51 -25.60
C SER A 731 -1.93 11.83 -25.94
N SER A 732 -2.10 12.13 -27.22
CA SER A 732 -2.86 13.30 -27.67
C SER A 732 -3.65 13.04 -28.95
N PHE A 733 -4.68 13.86 -29.20
CA PHE A 733 -5.40 13.90 -30.48
C PHE A 733 -4.65 14.69 -31.57
N ARG A 734 -3.51 15.32 -31.24
CA ARG A 734 -2.62 16.14 -32.09
C ARG A 734 -3.23 17.39 -32.76
N GLN A 735 -4.54 17.40 -32.99
CA GLN A 735 -5.29 18.56 -33.43
C GLN A 735 -5.98 19.23 -32.25
N THR A 736 -5.43 20.33 -31.74
CA THR A 736 -6.07 21.13 -30.69
C THR A 736 -7.22 21.97 -31.27
N ALA A 737 -8.16 22.38 -30.41
CA ALA A 737 -9.23 23.29 -30.82
C ALA A 737 -8.69 24.62 -31.38
N ALA A 738 -7.51 25.06 -30.94
CA ALA A 738 -6.83 26.23 -31.49
C ALA A 738 -6.36 26.01 -32.94
N ASN A 739 -5.74 24.85 -33.22
CA ASN A 739 -5.20 24.51 -34.53
C ASN A 739 -6.31 24.25 -35.57
N GLU A 740 -7.44 23.66 -35.17
CA GLU A 740 -8.58 23.44 -36.06
C GLU A 740 -9.11 24.74 -36.69
N ASN A 741 -9.09 25.84 -35.94
CA ASN A 741 -9.51 27.14 -36.47
C ASN A 741 -8.54 27.70 -37.55
N GLN A 742 -7.33 27.15 -37.68
CA GLN A 742 -6.35 27.54 -38.69
C GLN A 742 -6.29 26.55 -39.85
N ILE A 743 -6.10 25.25 -39.56
CA ILE A 743 -6.03 24.16 -40.53
C ILE A 743 -6.74 22.94 -39.94
N GLY A 744 -7.89 22.58 -40.52
CA GLY A 744 -8.62 21.37 -40.17
C GLY A 744 -7.97 20.13 -40.78
N VAL A 745 -7.66 19.12 -39.97
CA VAL A 745 -7.24 17.78 -40.41
C VAL A 745 -8.30 16.76 -39.98
N THR A 746 -8.50 15.70 -40.76
CA THR A 746 -9.47 14.65 -40.44
C THR A 746 -8.98 13.77 -39.30
N GLU A 747 -9.91 13.11 -38.61
CA GLU A 747 -9.64 12.15 -37.53
C GLU A 747 -8.63 11.06 -37.92
N VAL A 748 -8.81 10.53 -39.13
CA VAL A 748 -7.89 9.57 -39.72
C VAL A 748 -6.48 10.15 -39.81
N ASN A 749 -6.33 11.39 -40.30
CA ASN A 749 -5.02 11.97 -40.56
C ASN A 749 -4.22 12.23 -39.28
N TYR A 750 -4.85 12.72 -38.21
CA TYR A 750 -4.11 12.94 -36.96
C TYR A 750 -3.88 11.65 -36.15
N SER A 751 -4.71 10.62 -36.34
CA SER A 751 -4.54 9.32 -35.68
C SER A 751 -3.50 8.43 -36.39
N ALA A 752 -3.38 8.57 -37.71
CA ALA A 752 -2.48 7.83 -38.58
C ALA A 752 -1.01 8.27 -38.51
N TYR A 753 -0.76 9.56 -38.25
CA TYR A 753 0.55 10.17 -38.54
C TYR A 753 1.60 10.04 -37.44
N ILE A 754 1.73 8.90 -36.76
CA ILE A 754 2.83 8.71 -35.81
C ILE A 754 4.14 8.52 -36.59
N ASP A 755 4.98 9.55 -36.60
CA ASP A 755 6.24 9.60 -37.34
C ASP A 755 7.36 8.76 -36.71
N GLN A 756 7.17 8.35 -35.45
CA GLN A 756 8.12 7.55 -34.68
C GLN A 756 7.49 6.24 -34.20
N PRO A 757 8.13 5.09 -34.42
CA PRO A 757 7.65 3.83 -33.87
C PRO A 757 7.72 3.83 -32.33
N LEU A 758 6.98 2.92 -31.70
CA LEU A 758 7.07 2.70 -30.25
C LEU A 758 8.51 2.35 -29.85
N SER A 759 8.99 2.98 -28.79
CA SER A 759 10.34 2.80 -28.27
C SER A 759 10.55 1.41 -27.66
N GLN A 760 11.73 0.83 -27.91
CA GLN A 760 12.25 -0.36 -27.23
C GLN A 760 12.99 -0.04 -25.92
N ALA A 761 12.96 1.23 -25.49
CA ALA A 761 13.53 1.72 -24.22
C ALA A 761 12.46 2.47 -23.40
N SER A 762 12.79 2.86 -22.17
CA SER A 762 11.95 3.70 -21.30
C SER A 762 12.57 5.10 -21.15
N ASP A 763 11.73 6.14 -21.22
CA ASP A 763 12.09 7.51 -20.82
C ASP A 763 11.01 8.07 -19.88
N TYR A 764 11.22 7.91 -18.57
CA TYR A 764 10.29 8.38 -17.55
C TYR A 764 10.17 9.91 -17.49
N ARG A 765 11.17 10.65 -18.01
CA ARG A 765 11.07 12.10 -18.11
C ARG A 765 10.03 12.49 -19.16
N LYS A 766 9.97 11.78 -20.28
CA LYS A 766 8.98 11.99 -21.34
C LYS A 766 7.60 11.43 -20.95
N GLY A 767 7.57 10.25 -20.32
CA GLY A 767 6.36 9.54 -19.94
C GLY A 767 6.28 8.16 -20.59
N LEU A 768 5.34 7.35 -20.14
CA LEU A 768 5.13 6.00 -20.63
C LEU A 768 4.41 5.97 -21.98
N GLN A 769 4.77 5.00 -22.81
CA GLN A 769 4.15 4.69 -24.09
C GLN A 769 3.24 3.45 -23.96
N PRO A 770 2.33 3.20 -24.93
CA PRO A 770 1.59 1.95 -25.00
C PRO A 770 2.48 0.72 -24.79
N GLY A 771 2.06 -0.21 -23.94
CA GLY A 771 2.79 -1.44 -23.61
C GLY A 771 3.88 -1.31 -22.55
N ASP A 772 4.11 -0.12 -21.98
CA ASP A 772 5.22 0.09 -21.04
C ASP A 772 4.95 -0.43 -19.63
N LEU A 773 3.69 -0.60 -19.20
CA LEU A 773 3.39 -1.15 -17.86
C LEU A 773 3.53 -2.68 -17.81
N THR A 774 3.24 -3.38 -18.92
CA THR A 774 3.19 -4.86 -18.96
C THR A 774 4.43 -5.51 -19.55
N LYS A 775 5.33 -4.75 -20.20
CA LYS A 775 6.52 -5.31 -20.90
C LYS A 775 7.50 -6.09 -20.03
N MET A 776 7.54 -5.79 -18.73
CA MET A 776 8.41 -6.47 -17.76
C MET A 776 7.83 -7.79 -17.27
N MET A 777 6.54 -8.03 -17.50
CA MET A 777 5.88 -9.26 -17.06
C MET A 777 6.36 -10.46 -17.85
N ALA A 778 6.06 -11.64 -17.33
CA ALA A 778 6.39 -12.91 -17.95
C ALA A 778 5.82 -13.05 -19.36
N LEU A 779 6.56 -13.79 -20.19
CA LEU A 779 6.23 -14.06 -21.57
C LEU A 779 6.40 -15.55 -21.87
N PRO A 780 5.30 -16.30 -22.13
CA PRO A 780 3.90 -15.86 -22.02
C PRO A 780 3.43 -15.81 -20.55
N TRP A 781 2.40 -14.99 -20.26
CA TRP A 781 1.86 -14.85 -18.90
C TRP A 781 1.39 -16.16 -18.26
N GLN A 782 0.98 -17.16 -19.05
CA GLN A 782 0.51 -18.45 -18.53
C GLN A 782 1.59 -19.26 -17.83
N ALA A 783 2.86 -19.09 -18.18
CA ALA A 783 3.97 -19.79 -17.53
C ALA A 783 4.12 -19.29 -16.09
N ASP A 784 4.22 -17.98 -15.92
CA ASP A 784 4.22 -17.33 -14.60
C ASP A 784 2.96 -17.63 -13.79
N PHE A 785 1.78 -17.57 -14.41
CA PHE A 785 0.54 -17.93 -13.73
C PHE A 785 0.53 -19.38 -13.20
N ASN A 786 1.16 -20.32 -13.91
CA ASN A 786 1.27 -21.69 -13.45
C ASN A 786 2.26 -21.85 -12.28
N GLU A 787 3.40 -21.16 -12.36
CA GLU A 787 4.49 -21.17 -11.36
C GLU A 787 4.22 -20.25 -10.15
N CYS A 788 3.16 -19.42 -10.19
CA CYS A 788 2.64 -18.64 -9.08
C CYS A 788 1.99 -19.52 -7.98
N SER A 789 2.72 -20.50 -7.47
CA SER A 789 2.25 -21.52 -6.55
C SER A 789 2.97 -21.42 -5.21
N THR A 790 4.03 -22.21 -5.07
CA THR A 790 4.93 -22.26 -3.93
C THR A 790 6.36 -22.11 -4.40
N GLN A 791 7.21 -21.59 -3.52
CA GLN A 791 8.64 -21.43 -3.69
C GLN A 791 9.33 -22.12 -2.53
N GLU A 792 10.31 -22.96 -2.82
CA GLU A 792 11.25 -23.43 -1.80
C GLU A 792 12.25 -22.30 -1.53
N ILE A 793 12.10 -21.62 -0.39
CA ILE A 793 12.97 -20.51 0.01
C ILE A 793 14.06 -21.04 0.92
N ASN A 794 15.32 -20.74 0.59
CA ASN A 794 16.43 -21.04 1.48
C ASN A 794 16.39 -20.14 2.73
N VAL A 795 16.49 -20.73 3.91
CA VAL A 795 16.45 -20.01 5.20
C VAL A 795 17.70 -20.24 6.06
N SER A 796 18.73 -20.92 5.53
CA SER A 796 20.00 -21.12 6.26
C SER A 796 20.73 -19.80 6.50
N TYR A 797 20.74 -18.90 5.51
CA TYR A 797 21.38 -17.60 5.60
C TYR A 797 20.47 -16.50 5.08
N GLU A 798 20.41 -15.37 5.78
CA GLU A 798 19.53 -14.24 5.45
C GLU A 798 19.68 -13.79 3.99
N LEU A 799 20.91 -13.57 3.53
CA LEU A 799 21.17 -12.96 2.20
C LEU A 799 21.42 -13.96 1.06
N PHE A 800 21.15 -15.26 1.25
CA PHE A 800 21.41 -16.28 0.22
C PHE A 800 20.16 -17.11 -0.08
N ASN A 801 19.62 -16.99 -1.29
CA ASN A 801 18.60 -17.88 -1.83
C ASN A 801 19.21 -19.19 -2.37
N GLN A 802 20.45 -19.14 -2.86
CA GLN A 802 21.19 -20.27 -3.40
C GLN A 802 22.53 -20.40 -2.67
N ILE A 803 22.79 -21.54 -2.05
CA ILE A 803 24.03 -21.79 -1.33
C ILE A 803 25.01 -22.52 -2.28
N ASN A 804 26.08 -21.82 -2.67
CA ASN A 804 27.19 -22.32 -3.49
C ASN A 804 26.74 -23.04 -4.79
N PRO A 805 26.14 -22.30 -5.75
CA PRO A 805 25.63 -22.89 -6.99
C PRO A 805 26.70 -23.62 -7.82
N ASP A 806 27.99 -23.29 -7.63
CA ASP A 806 29.11 -23.81 -8.43
C ASP A 806 29.78 -25.06 -7.82
N SER A 807 29.37 -25.51 -6.63
CA SER A 807 30.00 -26.66 -5.94
C SER A 807 28.99 -27.75 -5.64
N GLU A 808 28.51 -28.42 -6.68
CA GLU A 808 27.58 -29.56 -6.61
C GLU A 808 28.08 -30.76 -5.76
N GLN A 809 29.35 -30.75 -5.31
CA GLN A 809 29.98 -31.84 -4.57
C GLN A 809 30.25 -31.54 -3.09
N ASP A 810 29.82 -30.39 -2.56
CA ASP A 810 29.92 -30.11 -1.12
C ASP A 810 28.71 -30.66 -0.35
N PHE A 811 28.76 -31.96 -0.08
CA PHE A 811 27.70 -32.68 0.64
C PHE A 811 27.45 -32.17 2.06
N TRP A 812 28.40 -31.47 2.69
CA TRP A 812 28.22 -30.92 4.04
C TRP A 812 27.35 -29.68 3.99
N LEU A 813 27.66 -28.76 3.08
CA LEU A 813 26.89 -27.54 2.87
C LEU A 813 25.46 -27.85 2.40
N GLN A 814 25.30 -28.83 1.50
CA GLN A 814 23.97 -29.32 1.07
C GLN A 814 23.16 -29.90 2.24
N ARG A 815 23.82 -30.55 3.21
CA ARG A 815 23.15 -31.14 4.38
C ARG A 815 22.73 -30.10 5.42
N GLU A 816 23.37 -28.95 5.46
CA GLU A 816 23.02 -27.80 6.32
C GLU A 816 21.97 -26.89 5.67
N ASN A 817 21.61 -27.14 4.41
CA ASN A 817 20.59 -26.38 3.70
C ASN A 817 19.22 -26.58 4.35
N GLN A 818 18.61 -25.47 4.78
CA GLN A 818 17.26 -25.40 5.32
C GLN A 818 16.41 -24.66 4.31
N VAL A 819 15.33 -25.30 3.86
CA VAL A 819 14.35 -24.69 2.94
C VAL A 819 12.98 -24.64 3.59
N TRP A 820 12.20 -23.63 3.22
CA TRP A 820 10.83 -23.46 3.64
C TRP A 820 9.93 -23.24 2.43
N GLU A 821 8.94 -24.12 2.26
CA GLU A 821 7.92 -23.96 1.22
C GLU A 821 7.02 -22.75 1.55
N THR A 822 7.01 -21.76 0.68
CA THR A 822 6.33 -20.48 0.88
C THR A 822 5.44 -20.15 -0.32
N LEU A 823 4.24 -19.61 -0.09
CA LEU A 823 3.27 -19.32 -1.15
C LEU A 823 3.58 -18.00 -1.87
N TRP A 824 3.24 -17.91 -3.16
CA TRP A 824 3.23 -16.66 -3.94
C TRP A 824 1.93 -15.86 -3.72
N TRP A 825 0.96 -15.94 -4.64
CA TRP A 825 -0.30 -15.17 -4.60
C TRP A 825 -1.55 -16.08 -4.61
N PRO A 826 -1.93 -16.69 -3.47
CA PRO A 826 -3.12 -17.55 -3.39
C PRO A 826 -4.43 -16.89 -3.87
N ALA A 827 -4.61 -15.58 -3.70
CA ALA A 827 -5.77 -14.84 -4.19
C ALA A 827 -5.80 -14.68 -5.72
N HIS A 828 -4.64 -14.72 -6.38
CA HIS A 828 -4.56 -14.72 -7.84
C HIS A 828 -4.64 -16.13 -8.42
N ARG A 829 -3.90 -17.07 -7.81
CA ARG A 829 -3.83 -18.48 -8.21
C ARG A 829 -3.97 -19.39 -6.99
N PRO A 830 -5.18 -19.89 -6.69
CA PRO A 830 -5.40 -20.73 -5.51
C PRO A 830 -4.70 -22.10 -5.66
N MET A 831 -4.34 -22.70 -4.53
CA MET A 831 -3.66 -24.01 -4.49
C MET A 831 -4.67 -25.14 -4.41
N GLN A 832 -5.61 -25.01 -3.47
CA GLN A 832 -6.70 -25.95 -3.28
C GLN A 832 -8.04 -25.25 -3.31
N ALA A 833 -9.07 -25.97 -3.73
CA ALA A 833 -10.44 -25.48 -3.77
C ALA A 833 -11.43 -26.57 -3.41
N TYR A 834 -12.55 -26.17 -2.82
CA TYR A 834 -13.70 -27.06 -2.63
C TYR A 834 -14.46 -27.21 -3.95
N GLU A 835 -14.52 -28.43 -4.48
CA GLU A 835 -15.28 -28.79 -5.67
C GLU A 835 -16.50 -29.63 -5.29
N PHE A 836 -17.58 -29.48 -6.06
CA PHE A 836 -18.79 -30.27 -5.89
C PHE A 836 -18.54 -31.76 -6.21
N ILE A 837 -19.06 -32.64 -5.36
CA ILE A 837 -19.14 -34.08 -5.60
C ILE A 837 -20.58 -34.40 -6.00
N PRO A 838 -20.81 -35.28 -7.01
CA PRO A 838 -22.17 -35.68 -7.40
C PRO A 838 -23.05 -36.07 -6.19
N GLY A 839 -24.05 -35.25 -5.92
CA GLY A 839 -25.06 -35.37 -4.86
C GLY A 839 -26.37 -34.68 -5.28
N THR A 840 -27.35 -34.55 -4.38
CA THR A 840 -28.59 -33.81 -4.68
C THR A 840 -28.39 -32.30 -4.46
N GLU A 841 -28.94 -31.44 -5.32
CA GLU A 841 -28.86 -29.96 -5.19
C GLU A 841 -29.32 -29.44 -3.81
N SER A 842 -30.21 -30.16 -3.14
CA SER A 842 -30.71 -29.84 -1.80
C SER A 842 -29.74 -30.12 -0.65
N ASN A 843 -28.63 -30.84 -0.90
CA ASN A 843 -27.58 -31.11 0.09
C ASN A 843 -26.24 -31.36 -0.62
N PRO A 844 -25.59 -30.30 -1.15
CA PRO A 844 -24.37 -30.45 -1.94
C PRO A 844 -23.21 -30.92 -1.06
N ALA A 845 -22.51 -31.97 -1.51
CA ALA A 845 -21.29 -32.43 -0.86
C ALA A 845 -20.06 -31.85 -1.58
N PHE A 846 -19.06 -31.42 -0.81
CA PHE A 846 -17.84 -30.81 -1.34
C PHE A 846 -16.60 -31.59 -0.92
N GLN A 847 -15.62 -31.68 -1.80
CA GLN A 847 -14.27 -32.17 -1.49
C GLN A 847 -13.23 -31.13 -1.85
N ILE A 848 -12.19 -31.05 -1.03
CA ILE A 848 -11.02 -30.24 -1.36
C ILE A 848 -10.15 -30.98 -2.38
N VAL A 849 -9.77 -30.31 -3.46
CA VAL A 849 -8.86 -30.84 -4.49
C VAL A 849 -7.79 -29.80 -4.86
N ASN A 850 -6.71 -30.24 -5.51
CA ASN A 850 -5.78 -29.33 -6.15
C ASN A 850 -6.49 -28.56 -7.27
N TRP A 851 -6.46 -27.23 -7.21
CA TRP A 851 -7.26 -26.40 -8.11
C TRP A 851 -6.78 -26.49 -9.57
N ALA A 852 -5.47 -26.47 -9.80
CA ALA A 852 -4.87 -26.64 -11.13
C ALA A 852 -4.62 -28.12 -11.50
N TRP A 853 -5.46 -29.05 -11.04
CA TRP A 853 -5.20 -30.48 -11.24
C TRP A 853 -5.07 -30.87 -12.71
N GLY A 854 -3.99 -31.62 -13.00
CA GLY A 854 -3.60 -32.03 -14.34
C GLY A 854 -2.63 -31.06 -15.03
N ILE A 855 -2.26 -29.95 -14.39
CA ILE A 855 -1.24 -29.01 -14.87
C ILE A 855 -0.11 -29.00 -13.81
N PRO A 856 1.01 -29.69 -14.04
CA PRO A 856 2.13 -29.73 -13.08
C PRO A 856 2.91 -28.40 -13.07
N GLN A 857 3.64 -28.11 -11.99
CA GLN A 857 4.55 -26.96 -11.89
C GLN A 857 5.92 -27.36 -12.46
N THR A 858 6.01 -27.26 -13.78
CA THR A 858 7.14 -27.65 -14.61
C THR A 858 6.99 -26.90 -15.93
N ASN A 859 8.09 -26.70 -16.67
CA ASN A 859 8.06 -26.14 -18.02
C ASN A 859 7.02 -26.80 -18.97
N ALA A 860 6.82 -28.12 -18.87
CA ALA A 860 5.81 -28.83 -19.67
C ALA A 860 4.37 -28.51 -19.21
N GLY A 861 4.18 -28.28 -17.92
CA GLY A 861 2.93 -27.80 -17.34
C GLY A 861 2.65 -26.33 -17.66
N ASP A 862 3.70 -25.49 -17.72
CA ASP A 862 3.59 -24.09 -18.17
C ASP A 862 3.09 -24.04 -19.60
N LEU A 863 3.70 -24.84 -20.48
CA LEU A 863 3.22 -25.00 -21.85
C LEU A 863 1.78 -25.51 -21.89
N LYS A 864 1.39 -26.42 -20.98
CA LYS A 864 0.02 -26.89 -20.87
C LYS A 864 -0.93 -25.78 -20.38
N MET A 865 -0.48 -24.89 -19.50
CA MET A 865 -1.28 -23.76 -19.02
C MET A 865 -1.62 -22.80 -20.17
N VAL A 866 -0.75 -22.64 -21.17
CA VAL A 866 -1.02 -21.86 -22.39
C VAL A 866 -2.33 -22.27 -23.06
N THR A 867 -2.68 -23.56 -23.04
CA THR A 867 -3.91 -24.08 -23.68
C THR A 867 -5.03 -24.42 -22.70
N GLU A 868 -4.72 -24.58 -21.41
CA GLU A 868 -5.67 -25.10 -20.41
C GLU A 868 -6.14 -24.07 -19.38
N TRP A 869 -5.62 -22.84 -19.38
CA TRP A 869 -6.02 -21.79 -18.44
C TRP A 869 -7.54 -21.61 -18.38
N SER A 870 -8.23 -21.58 -19.52
CA SER A 870 -9.68 -21.37 -19.57
C SER A 870 -10.50 -22.54 -19.01
N ARG A 871 -9.88 -23.70 -18.76
CA ARG A 871 -10.53 -24.89 -18.20
C ARG A 871 -10.77 -24.76 -16.70
N LEU A 872 -9.92 -24.00 -16.01
CA LEU A 872 -9.92 -23.86 -14.55
C LEU A 872 -11.23 -23.22 -14.04
N GLY A 873 -11.65 -23.59 -12.84
CA GLY A 873 -12.86 -23.07 -12.20
C GLY A 873 -12.61 -21.75 -11.48
N PHE A 874 -13.66 -20.95 -11.30
CA PHE A 874 -13.60 -19.72 -10.49
C PHE A 874 -13.97 -20.03 -9.05
N LEU A 875 -13.29 -19.42 -8.08
CA LEU A 875 -13.61 -19.55 -6.66
C LEU A 875 -14.46 -18.36 -6.23
N ILE A 876 -15.68 -18.66 -5.79
CA ILE A 876 -16.64 -17.67 -5.30
C ILE A 876 -17.22 -18.11 -3.96
N ARG A 877 -17.82 -17.16 -3.24
CA ARG A 877 -18.54 -17.43 -2.00
C ARG A 877 -19.65 -18.46 -2.26
N ASN A 878 -19.80 -19.41 -1.34
CA ASN A 878 -20.70 -20.55 -1.50
C ASN A 878 -22.17 -20.14 -1.49
N PHE A 879 -22.78 -20.05 -2.67
CA PHE A 879 -24.18 -19.63 -2.82
C PHE A 879 -25.20 -20.72 -2.44
N TYR A 880 -24.78 -21.97 -2.22
CA TYR A 880 -25.67 -23.04 -1.74
C TYR A 880 -26.00 -22.93 -0.25
N ILE A 881 -25.24 -22.13 0.50
CA ILE A 881 -25.35 -21.98 1.94
C ILE A 881 -25.84 -20.55 2.27
N PRO A 882 -26.80 -20.38 3.18
CA PRO A 882 -27.24 -19.05 3.60
C PRO A 882 -26.08 -18.19 4.12
N GLN A 883 -26.05 -16.90 3.76
CA GLN A 883 -24.96 -15.99 4.17
C GLN A 883 -24.79 -15.93 5.71
N ALA A 884 -25.87 -16.03 6.47
CA ALA A 884 -25.83 -16.05 7.93
C ALA A 884 -25.07 -17.27 8.51
N GLU A 885 -24.97 -18.37 7.76
CA GLU A 885 -24.18 -19.54 8.14
C GLU A 885 -22.71 -19.45 7.66
N LEU A 886 -22.43 -18.61 6.66
CA LEU A 886 -21.07 -18.32 6.20
C LEU A 886 -20.38 -17.22 7.01
N ASN A 887 -21.17 -16.27 7.52
CA ASN A 887 -20.70 -15.08 8.24
C ASN A 887 -20.56 -15.37 9.75
N VAL A 888 -19.76 -16.38 10.07
CA VAL A 888 -19.48 -16.83 11.43
C VAL A 888 -18.01 -17.25 11.58
N PRO A 889 -17.47 -17.26 12.81
CA PRO A 889 -16.17 -17.86 13.11
C PRO A 889 -16.11 -19.33 12.63
N SER A 890 -15.26 -19.64 11.65
CA SER A 890 -15.10 -20.99 11.07
C SER A 890 -16.43 -21.66 10.67
N PRO A 891 -17.01 -21.30 9.51
CA PRO A 891 -18.25 -21.89 9.04
C PRO A 891 -18.11 -23.41 8.90
N ALA A 892 -19.18 -24.14 9.26
CA ALA A 892 -19.21 -25.61 9.19
C ALA A 892 -19.17 -26.14 7.75
N ASN A 893 -19.63 -25.32 6.81
CA ASN A 893 -19.60 -25.57 5.37
C ASN A 893 -18.50 -24.71 4.72
N PRO A 894 -17.98 -25.13 3.54
CA PRO A 894 -16.93 -24.36 2.87
C PRO A 894 -17.41 -22.96 2.50
N LYS A 895 -16.67 -21.94 2.91
CA LYS A 895 -16.96 -20.52 2.65
C LYS A 895 -16.88 -20.18 1.16
N TYR A 896 -15.88 -20.74 0.48
CA TYR A 896 -15.63 -20.60 -0.95
C TYR A 896 -15.69 -21.96 -1.64
N ILE A 897 -16.24 -21.97 -2.86
CA ILE A 897 -16.34 -23.14 -3.72
C ILE A 897 -15.88 -22.81 -5.12
N SER A 898 -15.36 -23.80 -5.83
CA SER A 898 -15.00 -23.71 -7.24
C SER A 898 -16.24 -23.97 -8.11
N VAL A 899 -16.41 -23.15 -9.13
CA VAL A 899 -17.52 -23.21 -10.08
C VAL A 899 -17.02 -23.19 -11.52
N GLU A 900 -17.85 -23.68 -12.44
CA GLU A 900 -17.63 -23.58 -13.89
C GLU A 900 -16.31 -24.21 -14.40
N ARG A 901 -15.76 -25.20 -13.68
CA ARG A 901 -14.66 -26.03 -14.22
C ARG A 901 -15.16 -26.84 -15.41
N ASN A 902 -14.43 -26.82 -16.52
CA ASN A 902 -14.79 -27.67 -17.66
C ASN A 902 -14.29 -29.11 -17.39
N THR A 903 -15.18 -30.09 -17.45
CA THR A 903 -14.81 -31.52 -17.36
C THR A 903 -14.19 -32.00 -18.67
N LEU A 904 -13.30 -33.00 -18.60
CA LEU A 904 -12.60 -33.56 -19.77
C LEU A 904 -13.56 -34.09 -20.87
N GLU A 905 -14.80 -34.43 -20.52
CA GLU A 905 -15.82 -34.96 -21.45
C GLU A 905 -16.48 -33.89 -22.34
N LYS A 906 -16.29 -32.59 -22.07
CA LYS A 906 -16.91 -31.51 -22.84
C LYS A 906 -16.10 -31.04 -24.07
N ARG A 907 -15.06 -31.76 -24.50
CA ARG A 907 -14.31 -31.41 -25.72
C ARG A 907 -14.67 -32.31 -26.91
N GLU A 908 -15.15 -31.64 -27.95
CA GLU A 908 -15.19 -32.03 -29.37
C GLU A 908 -16.06 -33.25 -29.70
N GLY A 909 -17.37 -33.01 -29.93
CA GLY A 909 -18.29 -34.05 -30.42
C GLY A 909 -19.69 -33.60 -30.84
N GLU A 910 -20.23 -32.48 -30.33
CA GLU A 910 -21.49 -31.93 -30.85
C GLU A 910 -21.19 -30.89 -31.93
N SER A 911 -20.88 -31.42 -33.12
CA SER A 911 -20.79 -30.70 -34.39
C SER A 911 -22.18 -30.33 -34.91
N ASP A 912 -22.32 -29.08 -35.35
CA ASP A 912 -23.27 -28.55 -36.36
C ASP A 912 -24.66 -29.21 -36.45
N GLU A 913 -25.64 -28.64 -35.73
CA GLU A 913 -27.02 -28.43 -36.23
C GLU A 913 -27.54 -27.04 -35.83
#